data_AF-A0A9P0ZDZ5-F1
#
_entry.id   AF-A0A9P0ZDZ5-F1
#
_cell.length_a   1.000
_cell.length_b   1.000
_cell.length_c   1.000
_cell.angle_alpha   90.00
_cell.angle_beta   90.00
_cell.angle_gamma   90.00
#
_symmetry.space_group_name_H-M   'P 1'
#
loop_
_entity.id
_entity.type
_entity.pdbx_description
1 polymer ?
#
loop_
_entity_poly.entity_id
_entity_poly.type
_entity_poly.pdbx_seq_one_letter_code
_entity_poly.pdbx_strand_id
1 'polypeptide(L)'
;MGSLESGVPFKKDQNHQLLVRPSSGVSRLHRLRSRCTRALLFKKINYMQWICTVGLFFFFIVLFQMLLPGSFVEKSENFSKGSGVGSGDLEFLKELGGLDFGEDLKFEPSKILAKLNVSVRSGRAMGFPHRKPKLGLVFANMLADPYQVMMLNVALALKEIGYEVQVLTLEDGPVHAVWRDAGFPVNTIETNENIYVDWLSYDALLLNSLEAARVLSCLMQEPFKSVAVIWTIQEHALADRLRHYKSGGQNVLVDYWRKVFSRANVVVFPNYILPMSYSICDTGNYFVIPGSITEVWEAASFLASSNDSFRAKMDYGLEDFIIVIVGSQLLYKSLLLEQALVLQSLRPIFQQSENDGNSNSHFKMIVLTGGSNSNYTMAVETIAVNLKYSNGTVKHYASAEDTESILSMADVVIYASFREEQSFPNTLLKAMCFGKPVVAPDLSIIKKKVDDRVNGFLYPKQNLRVLRQIMAQIVSNGKLSHLARNAAYMGKQTARNLLVSESVEGYASLLENIILRYSSEAANPRPMTNIPLKLKSEWQWHLFEPHSHNRTQKTHISLEKLENQLNYTEKDISVALNDTFVYSIWEEEKYMQMTNRAKRREDDELKDRTFQYRGTWEEAYKSAKRADRSRNDLHERDDGELERTGQPLCIYEPYYGEGTWPFLRHTSLYRGLGLSTKGRRPGHDDIDAPSRLPLLNNPYYRDNLNEFGGFFALANRIDRIHKNAWIGFQSWRLTARKESLSKMAETSLVDAIEERRYGDTLFFWASMDMDQRNPHKLDFWSFCDTINGGNCKFAFSEALKKMYGVKHNLSIPQMPADGDTWSVMNSWVLPTRSFLEFVMFSRMFVDALDSDYYDQHHLTGYCYLSLTKEKHCYCRMLELLVNVWAYHSARRMVYVDPKTGLMQEQHKLKSRRGKMWVKWFQYSTIKSLDEELAEMSDIDAPQKRWLWPLTGEVFWQGIFEKERNQRNREKERRRQQSRDKISRIRNRTHQKVIGKYVKPPPEDNSNKNNSSQNPNSREVAEVQHLL
;
A
#
# COMPACT_ATOMS: atom_id res chain seq x y z
N MET A 1 12.54 17.20 -49.53
CA MET A 1 13.52 17.79 -50.47
C MET A 1 14.50 18.64 -49.67
N GLY A 2 15.72 18.89 -50.18
CA GLY A 2 16.63 19.91 -49.62
C GLY A 2 17.48 19.44 -48.44
N SER A 3 18.71 19.95 -48.36
CA SER A 3 19.73 19.65 -47.33
C SER A 3 20.73 20.83 -47.24
N LEU A 4 21.84 20.65 -46.47
CA LEU A 4 22.98 21.56 -46.27
C LEU A 4 22.73 22.68 -45.22
N GLU A 5 23.40 22.66 -44.04
CA GLU A 5 24.74 23.20 -43.69
C GLU A 5 24.63 24.62 -43.05
N SER A 6 25.48 25.14 -42.15
CA SER A 6 26.51 24.63 -41.19
C SER A 6 26.75 25.76 -40.13
N GLY A 7 27.55 25.68 -39.05
CA GLY A 7 28.42 24.66 -38.44
C GLY A 7 29.31 25.26 -37.31
N VAL A 8 30.08 24.42 -36.60
CA VAL A 8 31.20 24.75 -35.66
C VAL A 8 30.88 25.46 -34.30
N PRO A 9 31.36 24.94 -33.15
CA PRO A 9 31.38 25.62 -31.85
C PRO A 9 32.77 26.18 -31.44
N PHE A 10 32.80 27.16 -30.53
CA PHE A 10 33.99 27.58 -29.77
C PHE A 10 33.75 27.35 -28.27
N LYS A 11 34.57 26.52 -27.58
CA LYS A 11 35.90 26.80 -26.98
C LYS A 11 35.87 27.67 -25.72
N LYS A 12 36.53 27.19 -24.66
CA LYS A 12 36.85 27.92 -23.42
C LYS A 12 38.14 27.33 -22.85
N ASP A 13 39.09 28.18 -22.45
CA ASP A 13 40.49 27.79 -22.23
C ASP A 13 40.86 27.47 -20.76
N GLN A 14 42.10 27.02 -20.54
CA GLN A 14 42.74 26.83 -19.22
C GLN A 14 44.25 27.15 -19.26
N ASN A 15 44.80 27.49 -18.07
CA ASN A 15 46.24 27.68 -17.75
C ASN A 15 46.85 28.98 -18.31
N HIS A 16 47.76 29.69 -17.63
CA HIS A 16 48.94 29.30 -16.83
C HIS A 16 48.99 30.02 -15.45
N GLN A 17 49.35 29.41 -14.31
CA GLN A 17 50.65 28.90 -13.77
C GLN A 17 51.54 29.94 -13.04
N LEU A 18 52.35 29.40 -12.10
CA LEU A 18 53.44 29.99 -11.27
C LEU A 18 53.03 30.44 -9.85
N LEU A 19 53.81 30.25 -8.76
CA LEU A 19 54.83 29.26 -8.35
C LEU A 19 55.12 29.50 -6.83
N VAL A 20 55.83 28.58 -6.14
CA VAL A 20 56.54 28.69 -4.83
C VAL A 20 55.92 27.91 -3.62
N ARG A 21 56.80 27.54 -2.68
CA ARG A 21 56.75 26.58 -1.54
C ARG A 21 57.28 27.31 -0.25
N PRO A 22 57.52 26.72 0.96
CA PRO A 22 57.62 25.29 1.36
C PRO A 22 56.93 24.89 2.70
N SER A 23 57.06 23.59 3.08
CA SER A 23 57.21 22.99 4.46
C SER A 23 56.30 23.42 5.64
N SER A 24 55.91 22.59 6.62
CA SER A 24 56.07 21.14 6.94
C SER A 24 55.20 20.84 8.20
N GLY A 25 54.86 19.63 8.63
CA GLY A 25 55.06 18.26 8.10
C GLY A 25 54.94 17.22 9.24
N VAL A 26 54.04 16.24 9.12
CA VAL A 26 53.83 15.14 10.10
C VAL A 26 53.64 13.80 9.36
N SER A 27 54.10 12.70 9.95
CA SER A 27 54.30 11.42 9.26
C SER A 27 53.24 10.34 9.54
N ARG A 28 52.67 9.81 8.45
CA ARG A 28 52.32 8.39 8.16
C ARG A 28 51.99 7.45 9.32
N LEU A 29 50.83 6.80 9.23
CA LEU A 29 50.77 5.37 8.84
C LEU A 29 49.34 4.91 8.48
N HIS A 30 49.10 4.50 7.23
CA HIS A 30 48.02 3.55 6.90
C HIS A 30 48.19 2.86 5.54
N ARG A 31 47.94 1.54 5.54
CA ARG A 31 47.58 0.59 4.45
C ARG A 31 48.06 0.88 3.01
N LEU A 32 48.89 -0.05 2.50
CA LEU A 32 49.13 -0.22 1.06
C LEU A 32 47.94 -0.84 0.32
N ARG A 33 47.75 -0.43 -0.94
CA ARG A 33 47.29 -1.27 -2.06
C ARG A 33 48.06 -0.85 -3.31
N SER A 34 48.58 -1.80 -4.08
CA SER A 34 49.42 -1.49 -5.24
C SER A 34 49.19 -2.43 -6.42
N ARG A 35 49.04 -1.81 -7.60
CA ARG A 35 49.61 -2.19 -8.91
C ARG A 35 49.52 -3.66 -9.36
N CYS A 36 48.95 -3.86 -10.55
CA CYS A 36 49.80 -4.10 -11.72
C CYS A 36 49.17 -3.52 -13.00
N THR A 37 49.90 -3.54 -14.12
CA THR A 37 49.55 -2.85 -15.38
C THR A 37 49.57 -3.80 -16.58
N ARG A 38 48.76 -3.52 -17.61
CA ARG A 38 49.25 -3.25 -18.99
C ARG A 38 48.13 -2.91 -19.99
N ALA A 39 48.57 -2.35 -21.11
CA ALA A 39 47.81 -1.74 -22.19
C ALA A 39 46.90 -2.70 -22.99
N LEU A 40 45.91 -2.12 -23.67
CA LEU A 40 45.46 -2.56 -25.00
C LEU A 40 45.01 -1.35 -25.83
N LEU A 41 45.49 -1.24 -27.07
CA LEU A 41 45.19 -0.16 -28.01
C LEU A 41 44.24 -0.69 -29.09
N PHE A 42 43.03 -0.14 -29.19
CA PHE A 42 42.15 -0.43 -30.33
C PHE A 42 42.54 0.39 -31.55
N LYS A 43 43.13 -0.26 -32.56
CA LYS A 43 43.13 0.23 -33.95
C LYS A 43 41.77 -0.09 -34.60
N LYS A 44 41.40 0.69 -35.62
CA LYS A 44 40.20 0.43 -36.45
C LYS A 44 40.25 -0.98 -37.05
N ILE A 45 39.17 -1.73 -36.87
CA ILE A 45 38.93 -3.03 -37.50
C ILE A 45 38.15 -2.78 -38.80
N ASN A 46 38.54 -3.43 -39.90
CA ASN A 46 37.91 -3.22 -41.21
C ASN A 46 36.57 -3.97 -41.34
N TYR A 47 35.66 -3.47 -42.19
CA TYR A 47 34.34 -4.05 -42.42
C TYR A 47 34.40 -5.54 -42.82
N MET A 48 35.40 -5.92 -43.62
CA MET A 48 35.67 -7.31 -44.01
C MET A 48 35.99 -8.21 -42.80
N GLN A 49 36.71 -7.71 -41.78
CA GLN A 49 36.94 -8.49 -40.56
C GLN A 49 35.63 -8.71 -39.78
N TRP A 50 34.71 -7.74 -39.80
CA TRP A 50 33.40 -7.90 -39.15
C TRP A 50 32.57 -9.00 -39.84
N ILE A 51 32.55 -9.01 -41.18
CA ILE A 51 31.94 -10.07 -41.98
C ILE A 51 32.62 -11.42 -41.70
N CYS A 52 33.96 -11.47 -41.63
CA CYS A 52 34.67 -12.70 -41.25
C CYS A 52 34.35 -13.17 -39.82
N THR A 53 34.19 -12.26 -38.83
CA THR A 53 33.80 -12.66 -37.47
C THR A 53 32.36 -13.14 -37.38
N VAL A 54 31.43 -12.56 -38.14
CA VAL A 54 30.04 -13.04 -38.21
C VAL A 54 29.98 -14.38 -38.95
N GLY A 55 30.72 -14.54 -40.04
CA GLY A 55 30.87 -15.81 -40.77
C GLY A 55 31.47 -16.90 -39.89
N LEU A 56 32.53 -16.60 -39.12
CA LEU A 56 33.10 -17.52 -38.15
C LEU A 56 32.13 -17.84 -37.00
N PHE A 57 31.34 -16.87 -36.53
CA PHE A 57 30.34 -17.10 -35.48
C PHE A 57 29.20 -18.02 -35.97
N PHE A 58 28.68 -17.82 -37.18
CA PHE A 58 27.73 -18.75 -37.80
C PHE A 58 28.36 -20.11 -38.11
N PHE A 59 29.61 -20.15 -38.58
CA PHE A 59 30.35 -21.41 -38.78
C PHE A 59 30.53 -22.17 -37.46
N PHE A 60 30.82 -21.47 -36.35
CA PHE A 60 30.86 -22.06 -35.01
C PHE A 60 29.48 -22.52 -34.52
N ILE A 61 28.38 -21.81 -34.81
CA ILE A 61 27.03 -22.26 -34.48
C ILE A 61 26.67 -23.53 -35.27
N VAL A 62 26.97 -23.58 -36.58
CA VAL A 62 26.76 -24.77 -37.41
C VAL A 62 27.64 -25.93 -36.95
N LEU A 63 28.91 -25.68 -36.61
CA LEU A 63 29.77 -26.68 -35.98
C LEU A 63 29.22 -27.15 -34.63
N PHE A 64 28.69 -26.27 -33.79
CA PHE A 64 28.09 -26.67 -32.50
C PHE A 64 26.80 -27.48 -32.69
N GLN A 65 26.02 -27.20 -33.74
CA GLN A 65 24.86 -28.00 -34.14
C GLN A 65 25.24 -29.34 -34.81
N MET A 66 26.44 -29.45 -35.42
CA MET A 66 26.96 -30.70 -35.99
C MET A 66 27.87 -31.51 -35.04
N LEU A 67 28.37 -30.90 -33.95
CA LEU A 67 29.13 -31.53 -32.87
C LEU A 67 28.28 -31.79 -31.62
N LEU A 68 26.98 -31.49 -31.66
CA LEU A 68 25.99 -32.09 -30.78
C LEU A 68 25.57 -33.44 -31.38
N PRO A 69 25.99 -34.59 -30.81
CA PRO A 69 25.55 -35.88 -31.31
C PRO A 69 24.06 -36.05 -31.01
N GLY A 70 23.27 -36.45 -32.00
CA GLY A 70 21.96 -37.03 -31.75
C GLY A 70 22.11 -38.24 -30.81
N SER A 71 21.16 -38.42 -29.90
CA SER A 71 21.26 -39.36 -28.78
C SER A 71 21.59 -40.80 -29.17
N PHE A 72 22.81 -41.24 -28.86
CA PHE A 72 23.15 -42.66 -28.64
C PHE A 72 22.79 -42.99 -27.17
N VAL A 73 22.09 -44.08 -26.85
CA VAL A 73 22.38 -45.52 -27.09
C VAL A 73 23.57 -46.00 -26.24
N GLU A 74 23.21 -46.84 -25.26
CA GLU A 74 23.97 -47.87 -24.52
C GLU A 74 25.51 -47.89 -24.58
N LYS A 75 26.14 -47.76 -23.40
CA LYS A 75 26.86 -48.88 -22.73
C LYS A 75 27.51 -48.47 -21.41
N SER A 76 27.23 -49.22 -20.33
CA SER A 76 28.04 -49.19 -19.09
C SER A 76 27.93 -50.47 -18.25
N GLU A 77 28.42 -51.58 -18.78
CA GLU A 77 29.09 -52.58 -17.93
C GLU A 77 30.47 -52.03 -17.53
N ASN A 78 31.09 -52.32 -16.38
CA ASN A 78 30.75 -53.09 -15.18
C ASN A 78 31.65 -52.54 -14.02
N PHE A 79 31.63 -52.91 -12.73
CA PHE A 79 31.05 -54.04 -11.96
C PHE A 79 30.79 -53.59 -10.50
N SER A 80 29.72 -54.07 -9.85
CA SER A 80 29.83 -54.59 -8.47
C SER A 80 28.70 -55.61 -8.20
N LYS A 81 29.00 -56.70 -7.49
CA LYS A 81 28.03 -57.79 -7.23
C LYS A 81 27.41 -57.65 -5.84
N GLY A 82 26.08 -57.58 -5.79
CA GLY A 82 25.27 -57.81 -4.58
C GLY A 82 24.00 -58.58 -4.96
N SER A 83 23.87 -59.82 -4.51
CA SER A 83 22.79 -60.72 -4.92
C SER A 83 21.51 -60.51 -4.12
N GLY A 84 20.42 -60.11 -4.77
CA GLY A 84 19.07 -60.07 -4.20
C GLY A 84 18.02 -60.22 -5.31
N VAL A 85 17.15 -61.23 -5.21
CA VAL A 85 16.17 -61.55 -6.26
C VAL A 85 14.93 -60.64 -6.13
N GLY A 86 14.64 -59.85 -7.15
CA GLY A 86 13.40 -59.08 -7.25
C GLY A 86 13.29 -58.34 -8.59
N SER A 87 12.57 -58.90 -9.57
CA SER A 87 12.61 -58.37 -10.95
C SER A 87 11.98 -56.98 -11.10
N GLY A 88 12.53 -56.16 -12.02
CA GLY A 88 12.04 -54.80 -12.29
C GLY A 88 10.92 -54.76 -13.34
N ASP A 89 9.68 -54.55 -12.89
CA ASP A 89 8.53 -54.36 -13.80
C ASP A 89 8.49 -52.98 -14.48
N LEU A 90 9.30 -52.01 -14.03
CA LEU A 90 9.30 -50.61 -14.53
C LEU A 90 10.61 -50.14 -15.18
N GLU A 91 11.72 -50.87 -15.03
CA GLU A 91 13.04 -50.42 -15.53
C GLU A 91 13.09 -50.37 -17.06
N PHE A 92 12.54 -51.40 -17.73
CA PHE A 92 12.39 -51.47 -19.18
C PHE A 92 11.70 -50.24 -19.81
N LEU A 93 10.65 -49.71 -19.17
CA LEU A 93 9.93 -48.52 -19.64
C LEU A 93 10.73 -47.22 -19.45
N LYS A 94 11.74 -47.24 -18.58
CA LYS A 94 12.68 -46.14 -18.33
C LYS A 94 13.84 -46.15 -19.32
N GLU A 95 14.34 -47.32 -19.70
CA GLU A 95 15.35 -47.50 -20.76
C GLU A 95 14.82 -47.07 -22.14
N LEU A 96 13.54 -47.32 -22.41
CA LEU A 96 12.82 -46.83 -23.60
C LEU A 96 12.57 -45.31 -23.63
N GLY A 97 12.98 -44.55 -22.61
CA GLY A 97 12.76 -43.10 -22.52
C GLY A 97 11.29 -42.68 -22.37
N GLY A 98 10.37 -43.62 -22.15
CA GLY A 98 8.93 -43.38 -22.08
C GLY A 98 8.42 -42.94 -20.70
N LEU A 99 9.21 -43.14 -19.64
CA LEU A 99 8.90 -42.72 -18.27
C LEU A 99 9.69 -41.48 -17.86
N ASP A 100 9.40 -40.36 -18.52
CA ASP A 100 9.63 -39.04 -17.92
C ASP A 100 8.38 -38.63 -17.13
N PHE A 101 8.52 -38.52 -15.80
CA PHE A 101 7.47 -38.03 -14.90
C PHE A 101 7.34 -36.50 -14.93
N GLY A 102 8.23 -35.82 -15.66
CA GLY A 102 8.26 -34.37 -15.88
C GLY A 102 9.00 -33.62 -14.78
N GLU A 103 9.49 -32.42 -15.12
CA GLU A 103 10.16 -31.54 -14.15
C GLU A 103 9.22 -31.14 -12.99
N ASP A 104 9.77 -31.05 -11.78
CA ASP A 104 9.02 -30.66 -10.58
C ASP A 104 8.58 -29.19 -10.65
N LEU A 105 7.27 -28.94 -10.60
CA LEU A 105 6.72 -27.58 -10.68
C LEU A 105 6.85 -26.88 -9.32
N LYS A 106 7.94 -26.11 -9.16
CA LYS A 106 8.26 -25.39 -7.93
C LYS A 106 8.02 -23.87 -8.06
N PHE A 107 7.04 -23.37 -7.32
CA PHE A 107 6.89 -21.94 -7.04
C PHE A 107 7.94 -21.48 -6.02
N GLU A 108 8.69 -20.42 -6.36
CA GLU A 108 9.64 -19.75 -5.48
C GLU A 108 9.40 -18.23 -5.44
N PRO A 109 9.06 -17.63 -4.27
CA PRO A 109 8.80 -16.20 -4.14
C PRO A 109 10.11 -15.37 -4.08
N SER A 110 11.01 -15.60 -5.02
CA SER A 110 12.39 -15.08 -5.08
C SER A 110 12.49 -13.57 -4.92
N LYS A 111 11.63 -12.80 -5.61
CA LYS A 111 11.54 -11.33 -5.51
C LYS A 111 11.19 -10.85 -4.10
N ILE A 112 10.38 -11.60 -3.33
CA ILE A 112 10.03 -11.26 -1.94
C ILE A 112 11.14 -11.69 -1.00
N LEU A 113 11.62 -12.93 -1.10
CA LEU A 113 12.69 -13.44 -0.24
C LEU A 113 13.95 -12.56 -0.34
N ALA A 114 14.30 -12.07 -1.54
CA ALA A 114 15.33 -11.05 -1.72
C ALA A 114 14.98 -9.72 -1.03
N LYS A 115 13.74 -9.21 -1.17
CA LYS A 115 13.27 -8.00 -0.48
C LYS A 115 13.34 -8.13 1.05
N LEU A 116 13.10 -9.31 1.63
CA LEU A 116 13.14 -9.55 3.08
C LEU A 116 14.59 -9.69 3.59
N ASN A 117 15.33 -10.65 3.02
CA ASN A 117 16.69 -11.03 3.46
C ASN A 117 17.70 -9.88 3.46
N VAL A 118 17.54 -8.89 2.57
CA VAL A 118 18.47 -7.75 2.44
C VAL A 118 18.47 -6.82 3.68
N SER A 119 17.45 -6.87 4.54
CA SER A 119 17.28 -5.89 5.64
C SER A 119 17.51 -6.40 7.07
N VAL A 120 17.67 -7.71 7.29
CA VAL A 120 17.81 -8.33 8.64
C VAL A 120 19.11 -7.95 9.38
N ARG A 121 20.00 -7.16 8.74
CA ARG A 121 21.24 -6.62 9.33
C ARG A 121 21.12 -5.13 9.65
N SER A 122 20.25 -4.77 10.60
CA SER A 122 20.28 -3.49 11.31
C SER A 122 20.10 -3.72 12.81
N GLY A 123 20.83 -2.98 13.64
CA GLY A 123 21.13 -3.33 15.03
C GLY A 123 19.92 -3.66 15.93
N ARG A 124 20.13 -4.60 16.86
CA ARG A 124 19.26 -4.77 18.04
C ARG A 124 19.31 -3.50 18.89
N ALA A 125 18.32 -2.62 18.72
CA ALA A 125 18.13 -1.47 19.60
C ALA A 125 17.74 -1.95 21.01
N MET A 126 18.45 -1.48 22.04
CA MET A 126 18.27 -1.92 23.42
C MET A 126 17.73 -0.76 24.26
N GLY A 127 16.40 -0.65 24.33
CA GLY A 127 15.70 0.37 25.12
C GLY A 127 14.19 0.42 24.82
N PHE A 128 13.39 0.31 25.88
CA PHE A 128 11.97 0.68 26.00
C PHE A 128 11.09 0.71 24.71
N PRO A 129 10.46 -0.42 24.34
CA PRO A 129 9.31 -0.42 23.45
C PRO A 129 8.03 0.04 24.17
N HIS A 130 7.28 0.97 23.59
CA HIS A 130 6.19 1.66 24.31
C HIS A 130 4.75 1.22 23.95
N ARG A 131 4.50 0.69 22.73
CA ARG A 131 3.18 0.12 22.36
C ARG A 131 3.30 -1.25 21.69
N LYS A 132 2.27 -2.09 21.83
CA LYS A 132 2.18 -3.34 21.07
C LYS A 132 2.01 -3.05 19.58
N PRO A 133 2.60 -3.86 18.67
CA PRO A 133 2.30 -3.77 17.24
C PRO A 133 0.81 -4.03 17.01
N LYS A 134 0.13 -3.09 16.36
CA LYS A 134 -1.32 -3.11 16.15
C LYS A 134 -1.68 -3.55 14.74
N LEU A 135 -2.46 -4.62 14.64
CA LEU A 135 -2.91 -5.24 13.39
C LEU A 135 -4.40 -5.00 13.15
N GLY A 136 -4.75 -4.62 11.92
CA GLY A 136 -6.14 -4.60 11.45
C GLY A 136 -6.45 -5.84 10.62
N LEU A 137 -7.27 -6.75 11.13
CA LEU A 137 -7.85 -7.86 10.36
C LEU A 137 -9.10 -7.34 9.65
N VAL A 138 -9.09 -7.32 8.31
CA VAL A 138 -10.19 -6.81 7.50
C VAL A 138 -10.90 -7.96 6.79
N PHE A 139 -12.16 -8.17 7.14
CA PHE A 139 -13.07 -9.10 6.47
C PHE A 139 -14.12 -8.33 5.66
N ALA A 140 -14.70 -8.99 4.66
CA ALA A 140 -15.87 -8.47 3.98
C ALA A 140 -17.17 -8.72 4.76
N ASN A 141 -17.29 -9.88 5.42
CA ASN A 141 -18.46 -10.27 6.19
C ASN A 141 -18.08 -11.15 7.39
N MET A 142 -18.93 -11.19 8.42
CA MET A 142 -18.74 -12.01 9.64
C MET A 142 -19.64 -13.27 9.63
N LEU A 143 -19.65 -14.00 8.51
CA LEU A 143 -20.37 -15.27 8.38
C LEU A 143 -19.51 -16.46 8.88
N ALA A 144 -20.15 -17.60 9.14
CA ALA A 144 -19.44 -18.83 9.49
C ALA A 144 -18.71 -19.38 8.25
N ASP A 145 -17.40 -19.17 8.17
CA ASP A 145 -16.57 -19.59 7.04
C ASP A 145 -15.18 -20.10 7.48
N PRO A 146 -14.53 -21.00 6.71
CA PRO A 146 -13.26 -21.63 7.08
C PRO A 146 -12.10 -20.65 7.33
N TYR A 147 -12.13 -19.44 6.76
CA TYR A 147 -11.09 -18.44 6.92
C TYR A 147 -11.27 -17.62 8.19
N GLN A 148 -12.50 -17.46 8.69
CA GLN A 148 -12.76 -16.94 10.04
C GLN A 148 -12.19 -17.89 11.10
N VAL A 149 -12.37 -19.21 10.93
CA VAL A 149 -11.72 -20.23 11.79
C VAL A 149 -10.20 -20.10 11.75
N MET A 150 -9.60 -20.10 10.55
CA MET A 150 -8.14 -20.00 10.41
C MET A 150 -7.60 -18.71 11.04
N MET A 151 -8.18 -17.56 10.70
CA MET A 151 -7.75 -16.25 11.18
C MET A 151 -7.95 -16.09 12.69
N LEU A 152 -8.97 -16.68 13.31
CA LEU A 152 -9.13 -16.62 14.77
C LEU A 152 -7.96 -17.31 15.48
N ASN A 153 -7.53 -18.48 14.99
CA ASN A 153 -6.40 -19.22 15.57
C ASN A 153 -5.07 -18.49 15.34
N VAL A 154 -4.88 -17.89 14.16
CA VAL A 154 -3.74 -17.00 13.87
C VAL A 154 -3.76 -15.78 14.81
N ALA A 155 -4.89 -15.10 14.98
CA ALA A 155 -5.03 -13.94 15.85
C ALA A 155 -4.76 -14.27 17.33
N LEU A 156 -5.24 -15.42 17.82
CA LEU A 156 -4.92 -15.92 19.16
C LEU A 156 -3.42 -16.16 19.33
N ALA A 157 -2.76 -16.81 18.36
CA ALA A 157 -1.31 -17.02 18.39
C ALA A 157 -0.51 -15.70 18.37
N LEU A 158 -0.95 -14.72 17.58
CA LEU A 158 -0.36 -13.37 17.53
C LEU A 158 -0.55 -12.61 18.85
N LYS A 159 -1.72 -12.72 19.49
CA LYS A 159 -2.03 -12.10 20.79
C LYS A 159 -1.10 -12.61 21.90
N GLU A 160 -0.77 -13.91 21.91
CA GLU A 160 0.17 -14.52 22.88
C GLU A 160 1.63 -14.05 22.71
N ILE A 161 2.09 -13.85 21.48
CA ILE A 161 3.44 -13.28 21.23
C ILE A 161 3.49 -11.75 21.36
N GLY A 162 2.35 -11.10 21.60
CA GLY A 162 2.29 -9.70 22.06
C GLY A 162 1.73 -8.70 21.07
N TYR A 163 1.12 -9.13 19.95
CA TYR A 163 0.38 -8.23 19.06
C TYR A 163 -0.91 -7.71 19.74
N GLU A 164 -1.30 -6.49 19.37
CA GLU A 164 -2.68 -6.02 19.50
C GLU A 164 -3.39 -6.27 18.16
N VAL A 165 -4.60 -6.83 18.20
CA VAL A 165 -5.34 -7.19 16.99
C VAL A 165 -6.76 -6.65 17.11
N GLN A 166 -7.21 -5.92 16.09
CA GLN A 166 -8.56 -5.39 15.97
C GLN A 166 -9.18 -5.89 14.67
N VAL A 167 -10.45 -6.29 14.74
CA VAL A 167 -11.22 -6.83 13.61
C VAL A 167 -12.06 -5.72 13.01
N LEU A 168 -12.06 -5.65 11.69
CA LEU A 168 -12.81 -4.72 10.86
C LEU A 168 -13.65 -5.53 9.87
N THR A 169 -14.94 -5.21 9.72
CA THR A 169 -15.81 -5.87 8.74
C THR A 169 -16.61 -4.86 7.92
N LEU A 170 -16.92 -5.18 6.66
CA LEU A 170 -17.81 -4.37 5.82
C LEU A 170 -19.29 -4.71 6.08
N GLU A 171 -19.61 -5.99 6.25
CA GLU A 171 -20.93 -6.51 6.62
C GLU A 171 -20.85 -7.25 7.97
N ASP A 172 -21.83 -7.05 8.86
CA ASP A 172 -21.88 -7.74 10.16
C ASP A 172 -22.50 -9.14 10.04
N GLY A 173 -22.40 -9.97 11.08
CA GLY A 173 -22.85 -11.37 11.04
C GLY A 173 -22.62 -12.16 12.32
N PRO A 174 -23.07 -13.43 12.37
CA PRO A 174 -23.12 -14.24 13.60
C PRO A 174 -21.75 -14.45 14.26
N VAL A 175 -20.66 -14.46 13.48
CA VAL A 175 -19.29 -14.68 13.98
C VAL A 175 -18.74 -13.47 14.74
N HIS A 176 -19.43 -12.32 14.74
CA HIS A 176 -19.07 -11.15 15.57
C HIS A 176 -18.92 -11.52 17.05
N ALA A 177 -19.87 -12.29 17.61
CA ALA A 177 -19.83 -12.72 19.00
C ALA A 177 -18.57 -13.52 19.31
N VAL A 178 -18.23 -14.50 18.45
CA VAL A 178 -17.06 -15.37 18.60
C VAL A 178 -15.75 -14.58 18.74
N TRP A 179 -15.54 -13.55 17.92
CA TRP A 179 -14.34 -12.70 18.03
C TRP A 179 -14.34 -11.83 19.28
N ARG A 180 -15.51 -11.29 19.65
CA ARG A 180 -15.68 -10.49 20.87
C ARG A 180 -15.38 -11.31 22.12
N ASP A 181 -15.87 -12.54 22.18
CA ASP A 181 -15.72 -13.45 23.32
C ASP A 181 -14.30 -14.03 23.40
N ALA A 182 -13.61 -14.21 22.26
CA ALA A 182 -12.16 -14.43 22.21
C ALA A 182 -11.32 -13.19 22.62
N GLY A 183 -11.98 -12.07 22.96
CA GLY A 183 -11.37 -10.84 23.44
C GLY A 183 -10.66 -10.05 22.35
N PHE A 184 -11.27 -9.90 21.17
CA PHE A 184 -10.84 -9.00 20.11
C PHE A 184 -11.94 -7.95 19.84
N PRO A 185 -11.60 -6.65 19.76
CA PRO A 185 -12.58 -5.63 19.37
C PRO A 185 -12.96 -5.79 17.89
N VAL A 186 -14.26 -5.79 17.62
CA VAL A 186 -14.85 -5.87 16.27
C VAL A 186 -15.52 -4.54 15.94
N ASN A 187 -15.12 -3.92 14.83
CA ASN A 187 -15.67 -2.66 14.34
C ASN A 187 -16.27 -2.85 12.94
N THR A 188 -17.57 -2.63 12.79
CA THR A 188 -18.23 -2.57 11.48
C THR A 188 -17.92 -1.24 10.80
N ILE A 189 -17.46 -1.29 9.55
CA ILE A 189 -17.16 -0.13 8.71
C ILE A 189 -18.47 0.33 8.06
N GLU A 190 -18.84 1.59 8.28
CA GLU A 190 -19.99 2.21 7.62
C GLU A 190 -19.68 2.35 6.11
N THR A 191 -20.30 1.54 5.24
CA THR A 191 -19.96 1.45 3.81
C THR A 191 -20.69 2.45 2.89
N ASN A 192 -21.33 3.46 3.49
CA ASN A 192 -22.14 4.47 2.79
C ASN A 192 -21.22 5.42 1.99
N GLU A 193 -20.98 5.01 0.74
CA GLU A 193 -20.09 5.64 -0.24
C GLU A 193 -18.61 5.70 0.19
N ASN A 194 -18.26 6.47 1.22
CA ASN A 194 -16.90 6.70 1.70
C ASN A 194 -16.55 5.86 2.96
N ILE A 195 -15.29 5.44 3.08
CA ILE A 195 -14.78 4.63 4.19
C ILE A 195 -14.04 5.52 5.20
N TYR A 196 -14.64 5.74 6.36
CA TYR A 196 -14.14 6.63 7.42
C TYR A 196 -13.24 5.90 8.44
N VAL A 197 -12.09 5.40 7.99
CA VAL A 197 -11.09 4.71 8.85
C VAL A 197 -9.71 5.37 8.73
N ASP A 198 -9.09 5.77 9.84
CA ASP A 198 -7.67 6.16 9.84
C ASP A 198 -6.78 4.91 9.80
N TRP A 199 -6.43 4.49 8.59
CA TRP A 199 -5.56 3.33 8.38
C TRP A 199 -4.12 3.53 8.91
N LEU A 200 -3.70 4.76 9.23
CA LEU A 200 -2.39 5.03 9.84
C LEU A 200 -2.35 4.65 11.33
N SER A 201 -3.48 4.27 11.94
CA SER A 201 -3.54 3.74 13.30
C SER A 201 -3.10 2.27 13.43
N TYR A 202 -2.81 1.60 12.32
CA TYR A 202 -2.36 0.20 12.25
C TYR A 202 -0.94 0.10 11.68
N ASP A 203 -0.11 -0.77 12.27
CA ASP A 203 1.24 -1.05 11.79
C ASP A 203 1.22 -1.94 10.54
N ALA A 204 0.24 -2.83 10.44
CA ALA A 204 -0.06 -3.61 9.24
C ALA A 204 -1.54 -4.01 9.18
N LEU A 205 -2.04 -4.22 7.96
CA LEU A 205 -3.40 -4.68 7.67
C LEU A 205 -3.34 -6.06 7.00
N LEU A 206 -4.23 -6.95 7.43
CA LEU A 206 -4.46 -8.27 6.84
C LEU A 206 -5.87 -8.28 6.25
N LEU A 207 -5.97 -8.08 4.93
CA LEU A 207 -7.24 -8.16 4.20
C LEU A 207 -7.48 -9.61 3.80
N ASN A 208 -8.70 -10.12 3.99
CA ASN A 208 -9.07 -11.48 3.62
C ASN A 208 -10.19 -11.48 2.57
N SER A 209 -10.04 -12.35 1.55
CA SER A 209 -10.91 -12.45 0.37
C SER A 209 -10.78 -11.31 -0.64
N LEU A 210 -11.21 -11.59 -1.87
CA LEU A 210 -11.44 -10.60 -2.92
C LEU A 210 -12.54 -9.60 -2.57
N GLU A 211 -13.52 -9.99 -1.74
CA GLU A 211 -14.64 -9.12 -1.36
C GLU A 211 -14.16 -7.88 -0.57
N ALA A 212 -13.06 -8.00 0.18
CA ALA A 212 -12.42 -6.88 0.89
C ALA A 212 -11.68 -5.91 -0.05
N ALA A 213 -11.59 -6.17 -1.36
CA ALA A 213 -10.84 -5.33 -2.30
C ALA A 213 -11.35 -3.89 -2.40
N ARG A 214 -12.61 -3.59 -2.01
CA ARG A 214 -13.11 -2.19 -1.90
C ARG A 214 -12.26 -1.33 -0.95
N VAL A 215 -11.60 -1.93 0.03
CA VAL A 215 -10.69 -1.21 0.96
C VAL A 215 -9.36 -0.83 0.29
N LEU A 216 -8.92 -1.58 -0.74
CA LEU A 216 -7.65 -1.31 -1.43
C LEU A 216 -7.66 0.02 -2.19
N SER A 217 -8.81 0.54 -2.63
CA SER A 217 -8.89 1.85 -3.30
C SER A 217 -8.48 3.00 -2.36
N CYS A 218 -9.00 3.01 -1.13
CA CYS A 218 -8.58 3.96 -0.09
C CYS A 218 -7.10 3.78 0.26
N LEU A 219 -6.63 2.54 0.36
CA LEU A 219 -5.22 2.25 0.65
C LEU A 219 -4.28 2.63 -0.52
N MET A 220 -4.78 2.69 -1.76
CA MET A 220 -4.06 3.19 -2.94
C MET A 220 -3.89 4.71 -2.95
N GLN A 221 -4.58 5.46 -2.06
CA GLN A 221 -4.46 6.91 -1.95
C GLN A 221 -3.44 7.32 -0.88
N GLU A 222 -2.81 8.49 -1.07
CA GLU A 222 -2.03 9.12 0.01
C GLU A 222 -3.00 9.59 1.11
N PRO A 223 -2.66 9.47 2.42
CA PRO A 223 -1.39 9.00 3.00
C PRO A 223 -1.31 7.48 3.15
N PHE A 224 -2.43 6.78 2.95
CA PHE A 224 -2.60 5.37 3.30
C PHE A 224 -1.77 4.38 2.46
N LYS A 225 -1.16 4.82 1.35
CA LYS A 225 -0.09 4.08 0.63
C LYS A 225 1.08 3.66 1.53
N SER A 226 1.31 4.38 2.63
CA SER A 226 2.38 4.09 3.58
C SER A 226 2.14 2.83 4.43
N VAL A 227 0.88 2.43 4.63
CA VAL A 227 0.49 1.30 5.51
C VAL A 227 0.91 -0.04 4.89
N ALA A 228 1.45 -0.95 5.68
CA ALA A 228 1.77 -2.30 5.21
C ALA A 228 0.49 -3.14 5.00
N VAL A 229 0.34 -3.72 3.81
CA VAL A 229 -0.86 -4.47 3.39
C VAL A 229 -0.48 -5.90 3.03
N ILE A 230 -1.01 -6.86 3.77
CA ILE A 230 -1.03 -8.28 3.44
C ILE A 230 -2.45 -8.61 2.96
N TRP A 231 -2.58 -9.26 1.80
CA TRP A 231 -3.89 -9.62 1.25
C TRP A 231 -3.98 -11.13 0.99
N THR A 232 -4.82 -11.83 1.76
CA THR A 232 -5.10 -13.26 1.59
C THR A 232 -6.16 -13.46 0.52
N ILE A 233 -5.82 -14.17 -0.55
CA ILE A 233 -6.73 -14.54 -1.65
C ILE A 233 -6.81 -16.05 -1.74
N GLN A 234 -8.03 -16.59 -1.72
CA GLN A 234 -8.31 -18.03 -1.85
C GLN A 234 -9.30 -18.36 -2.97
N GLU A 235 -10.05 -17.37 -3.44
CA GLU A 235 -11.07 -17.51 -4.46
C GLU A 235 -10.46 -17.80 -5.85
N HIS A 236 -11.05 -18.71 -6.62
CA HIS A 236 -10.68 -18.91 -8.03
C HIS A 236 -11.42 -17.93 -8.98
N ALA A 237 -12.57 -17.41 -8.56
CA ALA A 237 -13.53 -16.63 -9.35
C ALA A 237 -12.91 -15.50 -10.21
N LEU A 238 -11.98 -14.71 -9.65
CA LEU A 238 -11.33 -13.63 -10.41
C LEU A 238 -10.21 -14.15 -11.33
N ALA A 239 -9.49 -15.22 -10.98
CA ALA A 239 -8.50 -15.80 -11.89
C ALA A 239 -9.15 -16.35 -13.16
N ASP A 240 -10.33 -16.97 -13.03
CA ASP A 240 -11.09 -17.46 -14.19
C ASP A 240 -11.69 -16.31 -15.00
N ARG A 241 -12.20 -15.25 -14.36
CA ARG A 241 -12.58 -14.00 -15.05
C ARG A 241 -11.42 -13.34 -15.80
N LEU A 242 -10.23 -13.23 -15.18
CA LEU A 242 -9.03 -12.65 -15.80
C LEU A 242 -8.58 -13.40 -17.06
N ARG A 243 -8.78 -14.72 -17.13
CA ARG A 243 -8.56 -15.50 -18.36
C ARG A 243 -9.52 -15.06 -19.47
N HIS A 244 -10.82 -14.96 -19.16
CA HIS A 244 -11.85 -14.53 -20.10
C HIS A 244 -11.64 -13.08 -20.58
N TYR A 245 -11.30 -12.14 -19.67
CA TYR A 245 -10.98 -10.75 -20.04
C TYR A 245 -9.79 -10.68 -20.99
N LYS A 246 -8.73 -11.47 -20.74
CA LYS A 246 -7.54 -11.51 -21.60
C LYS A 246 -7.84 -12.08 -22.98
N SER A 247 -8.67 -13.12 -23.10
CA SER A 247 -9.12 -13.63 -24.40
C SER A 247 -10.12 -12.71 -25.11
N GLY A 248 -10.93 -11.97 -24.35
CA GLY A 248 -11.91 -11.01 -24.86
C GLY A 248 -11.37 -9.59 -25.10
N GLY A 249 -10.06 -9.36 -24.97
CA GLY A 249 -9.42 -8.07 -25.22
C GLY A 249 -9.66 -6.97 -24.18
N GLN A 250 -10.28 -7.27 -23.03
CA GLN A 250 -10.65 -6.32 -21.98
C GLN A 250 -9.45 -5.92 -21.10
N ASN A 251 -8.43 -5.35 -21.74
CA ASN A 251 -7.14 -5.04 -21.10
C ASN A 251 -7.26 -3.99 -19.97
N VAL A 252 -8.27 -3.10 -20.01
CA VAL A 252 -8.48 -2.06 -18.98
C VAL A 252 -8.76 -2.69 -17.61
N LEU A 253 -9.64 -3.70 -17.55
CA LEU A 253 -9.93 -4.45 -16.31
C LEU A 253 -8.71 -5.23 -15.83
N VAL A 254 -7.95 -5.84 -16.74
CA VAL A 254 -6.71 -6.57 -16.42
C VAL A 254 -5.65 -5.64 -15.82
N ASP A 255 -5.49 -4.45 -16.38
CA ASP A 255 -4.54 -3.44 -15.89
C ASP A 255 -5.03 -2.75 -14.61
N TYR A 256 -6.33 -2.59 -14.42
CA TYR A 256 -6.92 -2.19 -13.14
C TYR A 256 -6.58 -3.22 -12.04
N TRP A 257 -6.90 -4.50 -12.26
CA TRP A 257 -6.59 -5.54 -11.28
C TRP A 257 -5.08 -5.65 -11.03
N ARG A 258 -4.22 -5.50 -12.05
CA ARG A 258 -2.75 -5.44 -11.82
C ARG A 258 -2.33 -4.23 -10.96
N LYS A 259 -3.00 -3.07 -11.05
CA LYS A 259 -2.78 -1.92 -10.16
C LYS A 259 -3.26 -2.20 -8.72
N VAL A 260 -4.40 -2.85 -8.55
CA VAL A 260 -4.91 -3.25 -7.22
C VAL A 260 -3.98 -4.26 -6.56
N PHE A 261 -3.58 -5.31 -7.29
CA PHE A 261 -2.62 -6.30 -6.81
C PHE A 261 -1.25 -5.68 -6.49
N SER A 262 -0.79 -4.65 -7.20
CA SER A 262 0.49 -3.98 -6.90
C SER A 262 0.48 -3.13 -5.62
N ARG A 263 -0.69 -2.79 -5.07
CA ARG A 263 -0.79 -2.10 -3.77
C ARG A 263 -0.44 -3.01 -2.60
N ALA A 264 -0.77 -4.30 -2.66
CA ALA A 264 -0.45 -5.23 -1.59
C ALA A 264 1.07 -5.37 -1.44
N ASN A 265 1.60 -5.17 -0.23
CA ASN A 265 3.02 -5.39 0.05
C ASN A 265 3.37 -6.88 -0.15
N VAL A 266 2.44 -7.77 0.23
CA VAL A 266 2.44 -9.20 -0.06
C VAL A 266 1.00 -9.67 -0.32
N VAL A 267 0.80 -10.46 -1.38
CA VAL A 267 -0.42 -11.25 -1.63
C VAL A 267 -0.15 -12.68 -1.16
N VAL A 268 -0.96 -13.21 -0.26
CA VAL A 268 -0.84 -14.55 0.31
C VAL A 268 -1.89 -15.46 -0.32
N PHE A 269 -1.44 -16.63 -0.80
CA PHE A 269 -2.32 -17.70 -1.26
C PHE A 269 -2.23 -18.92 -0.31
N PRO A 270 -3.33 -19.66 -0.09
CA PRO A 270 -3.36 -20.83 0.81
C PRO A 270 -2.77 -22.11 0.20
N ASN A 271 -2.44 -22.10 -1.09
CA ASN A 271 -1.84 -23.20 -1.84
C ASN A 271 -0.93 -22.68 -2.99
N TYR A 272 -0.16 -23.57 -3.62
CA TYR A 272 0.81 -23.23 -4.67
C TYR A 272 0.21 -23.14 -6.09
N ILE A 273 -1.06 -23.51 -6.28
CA ILE A 273 -1.75 -23.54 -7.58
C ILE A 273 -2.41 -22.19 -7.89
N LEU A 274 -2.97 -21.51 -6.88
CA LEU A 274 -3.57 -20.18 -7.00
C LEU A 274 -2.60 -19.11 -7.55
N PRO A 275 -1.32 -19.00 -7.11
CA PRO A 275 -0.34 -18.09 -7.72
C PRO A 275 -0.19 -18.26 -9.23
N MET A 276 -0.26 -19.51 -9.74
CA MET A 276 -0.17 -19.79 -11.18
C MET A 276 -1.43 -19.32 -11.91
N SER A 277 -2.62 -19.55 -11.32
CA SER A 277 -3.89 -19.06 -11.85
C SER A 277 -3.97 -17.52 -11.89
N TYR A 278 -3.39 -16.85 -10.89
CA TYR A 278 -3.30 -15.39 -10.80
C TYR A 278 -2.09 -14.75 -11.53
N SER A 279 -1.33 -15.51 -12.30
CA SER A 279 -0.10 -15.05 -13.00
C SER A 279 -0.28 -13.82 -13.90
N ILE A 280 -1.49 -13.57 -14.42
CA ILE A 280 -1.85 -12.39 -15.24
C ILE A 280 -1.63 -11.05 -14.47
N CYS A 281 -1.71 -11.11 -13.13
CA CYS A 281 -1.57 -9.97 -12.22
C CYS A 281 -0.29 -10.01 -11.37
N ASP A 282 0.67 -10.93 -11.62
CA ASP A 282 1.90 -10.98 -10.81
C ASP A 282 2.72 -9.69 -10.94
N THR A 283 3.02 -9.08 -9.79
CA THR A 283 3.89 -7.90 -9.68
C THR A 283 5.20 -8.21 -8.95
N GLY A 284 5.45 -9.47 -8.58
CA GLY A 284 6.55 -9.89 -7.73
C GLY A 284 6.28 -9.67 -6.24
N ASN A 285 5.02 -9.87 -5.83
CA ASN A 285 4.54 -9.77 -4.45
C ASN A 285 3.71 -10.99 -4.00
N TYR A 286 3.72 -12.10 -4.75
CA TYR A 286 3.02 -13.34 -4.39
C TYR A 286 3.82 -14.19 -3.39
N PHE A 287 3.16 -14.67 -2.35
CA PHE A 287 3.67 -15.57 -1.31
C PHE A 287 2.65 -16.68 -1.03
N VAL A 288 3.09 -17.81 -0.48
CA VAL A 288 2.21 -18.96 -0.18
C VAL A 288 2.39 -19.36 1.28
N ILE A 289 1.27 -19.48 2.00
CA ILE A 289 1.20 -20.02 3.36
C ILE A 289 0.23 -21.20 3.32
N PRO A 290 0.71 -22.46 3.36
CA PRO A 290 -0.15 -23.64 3.34
C PRO A 290 -1.12 -23.65 4.52
N GLY A 291 -2.42 -23.48 4.24
CA GLY A 291 -3.41 -23.27 5.29
C GLY A 291 -4.88 -23.44 4.90
N SER A 292 -5.21 -23.87 3.67
CA SER A 292 -6.62 -24.10 3.29
C SER A 292 -7.24 -25.15 4.21
N ILE A 293 -8.35 -24.78 4.86
CA ILE A 293 -9.25 -25.73 5.54
C ILE A 293 -10.61 -25.81 4.83
N THR A 294 -10.71 -25.21 3.63
CA THR A 294 -11.92 -25.21 2.80
C THR A 294 -12.41 -26.63 2.55
N GLU A 295 -11.48 -27.53 2.19
CA GLU A 295 -11.68 -28.95 1.96
C GLU A 295 -12.28 -29.68 3.18
N VAL A 296 -11.81 -29.32 4.38
CA VAL A 296 -12.25 -29.90 5.65
C VAL A 296 -13.65 -29.40 6.02
N TRP A 297 -13.90 -28.10 5.81
CA TRP A 297 -15.19 -27.46 6.05
C TRP A 297 -16.27 -27.97 5.09
N GLU A 298 -15.96 -28.11 3.80
CA GLU A 298 -16.84 -28.69 2.79
C GLU A 298 -17.19 -30.15 3.11
N ALA A 299 -16.19 -30.99 3.41
CA ALA A 299 -16.43 -32.38 3.79
C ALA A 299 -17.26 -32.52 5.08
N ALA A 300 -17.04 -31.65 6.08
CA ALA A 300 -17.85 -31.61 7.30
C ALA A 300 -19.29 -31.14 7.05
N SER A 301 -19.48 -30.11 6.23
CA SER A 301 -20.80 -29.58 5.85
C SER A 301 -21.60 -30.60 5.04
N PHE A 302 -20.94 -31.31 4.11
CA PHE A 302 -21.54 -32.39 3.32
C PHE A 302 -22.02 -33.54 4.20
N LEU A 303 -21.19 -34.00 5.15
CA LEU A 303 -21.57 -35.04 6.11
C LEU A 303 -22.71 -34.63 7.05
N ALA A 304 -22.94 -33.33 7.27
CA ALA A 304 -24.04 -32.82 8.08
C ALA A 304 -25.36 -32.69 7.29
N SER A 305 -25.31 -32.53 5.97
CA SER A 305 -26.49 -32.39 5.10
C SER A 305 -26.94 -33.69 4.42
N SER A 306 -26.08 -34.70 4.31
CA SER A 306 -26.37 -35.93 3.58
C SER A 306 -26.98 -37.04 4.44
N ASN A 307 -28.30 -37.18 4.42
CA ASN A 307 -29.02 -38.36 4.93
C ASN A 307 -29.23 -39.46 3.87
N ASP A 308 -28.95 -39.18 2.59
CA ASP A 308 -29.24 -40.07 1.46
C ASP A 308 -28.13 -41.10 1.20
N SER A 309 -28.52 -42.35 0.89
CA SER A 309 -27.60 -43.39 0.42
C SER A 309 -27.21 -43.17 -1.05
N PHE A 310 -26.23 -42.30 -1.31
CA PHE A 310 -25.79 -41.92 -2.67
C PHE A 310 -25.49 -43.09 -3.62
N ARG A 311 -25.10 -44.28 -3.11
CA ARG A 311 -24.88 -45.49 -3.94
C ARG A 311 -26.07 -45.80 -4.84
N ALA A 312 -27.29 -45.66 -4.31
CA ALA A 312 -28.54 -45.87 -5.05
C ALA A 312 -28.85 -44.77 -6.08
N LYS A 313 -28.19 -43.60 -6.03
CA LYS A 313 -28.32 -42.52 -7.03
C LYS A 313 -27.33 -42.64 -8.21
N MET A 314 -26.36 -43.57 -8.13
CA MET A 314 -25.37 -43.83 -9.19
C MET A 314 -25.33 -45.31 -9.63
N ASP A 315 -26.42 -46.04 -9.43
CA ASP A 315 -26.59 -47.45 -9.81
C ASP A 315 -25.54 -48.41 -9.20
N TYR A 316 -25.09 -48.15 -7.96
CA TYR A 316 -24.16 -49.02 -7.21
C TYR A 316 -24.87 -49.81 -6.11
N GLY A 317 -24.51 -51.09 -5.97
CA GLY A 317 -25.05 -51.97 -4.93
C GLY A 317 -24.55 -51.61 -3.53
N LEU A 318 -25.30 -52.04 -2.50
CA LEU A 318 -24.86 -51.89 -1.10
C LEU A 318 -23.63 -52.76 -0.78
N GLU A 319 -23.55 -53.95 -1.38
CA GLU A 319 -22.42 -54.88 -1.23
C GLU A 319 -21.27 -54.62 -2.23
N ASP A 320 -21.39 -53.61 -3.11
CA ASP A 320 -20.30 -53.26 -4.04
C ASP A 320 -19.14 -52.58 -3.32
N PHE A 321 -17.91 -52.94 -3.66
CA PHE A 321 -16.68 -52.39 -3.07
C PHE A 321 -16.08 -51.33 -4.01
N ILE A 322 -16.11 -50.07 -3.59
CA ILE A 322 -15.82 -48.93 -4.45
C ILE A 322 -14.38 -48.41 -4.22
N ILE A 323 -13.53 -48.54 -5.23
CA ILE A 323 -12.16 -47.99 -5.23
C ILE A 323 -12.18 -46.71 -6.07
N VAL A 324 -11.83 -45.57 -5.45
CA VAL A 324 -11.72 -44.28 -6.16
C VAL A 324 -10.25 -43.96 -6.40
N ILE A 325 -9.89 -43.75 -7.66
CA ILE A 325 -8.55 -43.37 -8.09
C ILE A 325 -8.54 -41.87 -8.37
N VAL A 326 -7.73 -41.11 -7.63
CA VAL A 326 -7.62 -39.64 -7.73
C VAL A 326 -6.26 -39.24 -8.28
N GLY A 327 -6.23 -38.26 -9.18
CA GLY A 327 -4.99 -37.67 -9.71
C GLY A 327 -4.57 -36.37 -8.99
N SER A 328 -3.50 -35.76 -9.51
CA SER A 328 -3.17 -34.35 -9.25
C SER A 328 -4.29 -33.43 -9.76
N GLN A 329 -4.42 -32.25 -9.14
CA GLN A 329 -5.26 -31.16 -9.67
C GLN A 329 -4.63 -30.51 -10.91
N LEU A 330 -3.32 -30.68 -11.12
CA LEU A 330 -2.61 -30.21 -12.30
C LEU A 330 -2.64 -31.29 -13.40
N LEU A 331 -3.24 -30.98 -14.55
CA LEU A 331 -3.16 -31.85 -15.72
C LEU A 331 -1.77 -31.77 -16.36
N TYR A 332 -1.07 -32.91 -16.43
CA TYR A 332 0.18 -33.08 -17.17
C TYR A 332 0.16 -34.40 -17.96
N LYS A 333 1.00 -34.49 -19.00
CA LYS A 333 0.94 -35.58 -20.01
C LYS A 333 1.05 -36.98 -19.40
N SER A 334 1.96 -37.18 -18.45
CA SER A 334 2.27 -38.49 -17.86
C SER A 334 1.19 -39.00 -16.89
N LEU A 335 0.28 -38.14 -16.40
CA LEU A 335 -0.77 -38.52 -15.44
C LEU A 335 -1.68 -39.66 -15.92
N LEU A 336 -2.03 -39.69 -17.21
CA LEU A 336 -2.83 -40.77 -17.80
C LEU A 336 -2.09 -42.13 -17.77
N LEU A 337 -0.77 -42.10 -18.00
CA LEU A 337 0.08 -43.30 -17.93
C LEU A 337 0.24 -43.79 -16.49
N GLU A 338 0.35 -42.88 -15.53
CA GLU A 338 0.45 -43.19 -14.10
C GLU A 338 -0.86 -43.82 -13.58
N GLN A 339 -2.02 -43.28 -13.97
CA GLN A 339 -3.33 -43.91 -13.74
C GLN A 339 -3.43 -45.30 -14.39
N ALA A 340 -2.97 -45.46 -15.65
CA ALA A 340 -2.98 -46.75 -16.34
C ALA A 340 -2.12 -47.81 -15.66
N LEU A 341 -0.94 -47.43 -15.17
CA LEU A 341 -0.04 -48.31 -14.40
C LEU A 341 -0.67 -48.72 -13.06
N VAL A 342 -1.37 -47.81 -12.37
CA VAL A 342 -2.14 -48.15 -11.16
C VAL A 342 -3.26 -49.14 -11.50
N LEU A 343 -4.09 -48.87 -12.53
CA LEU A 343 -5.13 -49.78 -12.99
C LEU A 343 -4.59 -51.17 -13.38
N GLN A 344 -3.43 -51.24 -14.02
CA GLN A 344 -2.75 -52.50 -14.35
C GLN A 344 -2.26 -53.24 -13.10
N SER A 345 -1.74 -52.53 -12.10
CA SER A 345 -1.17 -53.12 -10.87
C SER A 345 -2.21 -53.84 -10.00
N LEU A 346 -3.44 -53.32 -9.97
CA LEU A 346 -4.57 -53.82 -9.18
C LEU A 346 -5.21 -55.07 -9.80
N ARG A 347 -5.17 -55.20 -11.14
CA ARG A 347 -5.87 -56.24 -11.91
C ARG A 347 -5.81 -57.67 -11.33
N PRO A 348 -4.65 -58.19 -10.86
CA PRO A 348 -4.57 -59.57 -10.36
C PRO A 348 -5.41 -59.83 -9.11
N ILE A 349 -5.71 -58.81 -8.31
CA ILE A 349 -6.52 -58.95 -7.08
C ILE A 349 -7.96 -59.38 -7.43
N PHE A 350 -8.52 -58.82 -8.50
CA PHE A 350 -9.87 -59.19 -8.96
C PHE A 350 -9.89 -60.56 -9.61
N GLN A 351 -8.88 -60.89 -10.43
CA GLN A 351 -8.77 -62.24 -11.02
C GLN A 351 -8.63 -63.34 -9.95
N GLN A 352 -8.06 -63.02 -8.78
CA GLN A 352 -8.00 -63.94 -7.65
C GLN A 352 -9.36 -64.04 -6.92
N SER A 353 -10.14 -62.96 -6.85
CA SER A 353 -11.48 -62.95 -6.25
C SER A 353 -12.58 -63.52 -7.16
N GLU A 354 -12.42 -63.52 -8.48
CA GLU A 354 -13.39 -64.08 -9.44
C GLU A 354 -13.31 -65.61 -9.53
N ASN A 355 -12.21 -66.23 -9.07
CA ASN A 355 -12.02 -67.68 -9.05
C ASN A 355 -12.66 -68.39 -7.83
N ASP A 356 -13.05 -67.66 -6.77
CA ASP A 356 -13.64 -68.22 -5.54
C ASP A 356 -15.13 -68.62 -5.69
N GLY A 357 -15.59 -68.88 -6.93
CA GLY A 357 -16.88 -69.50 -7.24
C GLY A 357 -18.14 -68.63 -7.03
N ASN A 358 -18.04 -67.52 -6.32
CA ASN A 358 -19.18 -66.62 -6.09
C ASN A 358 -19.35 -65.64 -7.27
N SER A 359 -20.22 -65.98 -8.21
CA SER A 359 -20.29 -65.35 -9.53
C SER A 359 -20.99 -63.97 -9.54
N ASN A 360 -20.30 -62.93 -9.06
CA ASN A 360 -20.41 -61.53 -9.51
C ASN A 360 -19.27 -60.69 -8.90
N SER A 361 -18.46 -60.03 -9.74
CA SER A 361 -17.41 -59.13 -9.25
C SER A 361 -17.99 -57.80 -8.75
N HIS A 362 -18.23 -57.75 -7.44
CA HIS A 362 -18.72 -56.57 -6.68
C HIS A 362 -17.76 -55.37 -6.66
N PHE A 363 -16.55 -55.50 -7.22
CA PHE A 363 -15.58 -54.41 -7.23
C PHE A 363 -15.90 -53.39 -8.33
N LYS A 364 -15.92 -52.10 -7.97
CA LYS A 364 -16.12 -50.98 -8.89
C LYS A 364 -15.00 -49.96 -8.76
N MET A 365 -14.50 -49.46 -9.88
CA MET A 365 -13.48 -48.41 -9.92
C MET A 365 -14.05 -47.12 -10.50
N ILE A 366 -13.76 -46.01 -9.82
CA ILE A 366 -14.08 -44.66 -10.30
C ILE A 366 -12.77 -43.88 -10.42
N VAL A 367 -12.44 -43.42 -11.63
CA VAL A 367 -11.31 -42.52 -11.86
C VAL A 367 -11.82 -41.08 -11.82
N LEU A 368 -11.27 -40.27 -10.92
CA LEU A 368 -11.55 -38.85 -10.76
C LEU A 368 -10.38 -38.01 -11.26
N THR A 369 -10.66 -37.13 -12.22
CA THR A 369 -9.67 -36.21 -12.79
C THR A 369 -10.24 -34.78 -12.90
N GLY A 370 -9.38 -33.78 -12.65
CA GLY A 370 -9.75 -32.37 -12.77
C GLY A 370 -9.98 -31.94 -14.22
N GLY A 371 -11.13 -31.31 -14.50
CA GLY A 371 -11.45 -30.71 -15.80
C GLY A 371 -12.37 -31.54 -16.71
N SER A 372 -13.23 -30.84 -17.46
CA SER A 372 -14.33 -31.40 -18.26
C SER A 372 -13.92 -31.88 -19.66
N ASN A 373 -12.79 -32.56 -19.80
CA ASN A 373 -12.30 -33.04 -21.10
C ASN A 373 -12.91 -34.40 -21.46
N SER A 374 -13.90 -34.41 -22.37
CA SER A 374 -14.53 -35.63 -22.90
C SER A 374 -13.53 -36.64 -23.45
N ASN A 375 -12.47 -36.16 -24.12
CA ASN A 375 -11.37 -36.97 -24.63
C ASN A 375 -10.65 -37.79 -23.53
N TYR A 376 -10.68 -37.33 -22.27
CA TYR A 376 -10.05 -38.05 -21.14
C TYR A 376 -10.90 -39.23 -20.68
N THR A 377 -12.23 -39.07 -20.62
CA THR A 377 -13.18 -40.17 -20.35
C THR A 377 -12.97 -41.32 -21.33
N MET A 378 -12.98 -41.02 -22.64
CA MET A 378 -12.74 -42.02 -23.69
C MET A 378 -11.38 -42.73 -23.54
N ALA A 379 -10.33 -42.00 -23.14
CA ALA A 379 -9.00 -42.57 -22.95
C ALA A 379 -8.98 -43.56 -21.78
N VAL A 380 -9.56 -43.21 -20.63
CA VAL A 380 -9.64 -44.08 -19.44
C VAL A 380 -10.47 -45.34 -19.73
N GLU A 381 -11.61 -45.20 -20.42
CA GLU A 381 -12.45 -46.32 -20.83
C GLU A 381 -11.73 -47.25 -21.81
N THR A 382 -11.01 -46.68 -22.80
CA THR A 382 -10.19 -47.45 -23.75
C THR A 382 -9.06 -48.20 -23.03
N ILE A 383 -8.42 -47.58 -22.03
CA ILE A 383 -7.42 -48.23 -21.17
C ILE A 383 -8.03 -49.40 -20.40
N ALA A 384 -9.22 -49.23 -19.81
CA ALA A 384 -9.91 -50.29 -19.07
C ALA A 384 -10.23 -51.52 -19.95
N VAL A 385 -10.74 -51.28 -21.17
CA VAL A 385 -11.02 -52.34 -22.16
C VAL A 385 -9.71 -53.04 -22.58
N ASN A 386 -8.65 -52.30 -22.88
CA ASN A 386 -7.35 -52.87 -23.26
C ASN A 386 -6.70 -53.68 -22.12
N LEU A 387 -6.90 -53.27 -20.86
CA LEU A 387 -6.47 -54.02 -19.68
C LEU A 387 -7.33 -55.28 -19.39
N LYS A 388 -8.41 -55.50 -20.16
CA LYS A 388 -9.38 -56.60 -20.03
C LYS A 388 -10.25 -56.54 -18.77
N TYR A 389 -10.64 -55.34 -18.33
CA TYR A 389 -11.72 -55.18 -17.37
C TYR A 389 -13.09 -55.41 -18.03
N SER A 390 -14.06 -55.91 -17.26
CA SER A 390 -15.46 -56.04 -17.68
C SER A 390 -16.12 -54.67 -17.88
N ASN A 391 -17.07 -54.58 -18.80
CA ASN A 391 -17.70 -53.30 -19.15
C ASN A 391 -18.45 -52.70 -17.95
N GLY A 392 -18.27 -51.41 -17.69
CA GLY A 392 -18.85 -50.71 -16.52
C GLY A 392 -18.15 -50.97 -15.18
N THR A 393 -17.06 -51.75 -15.13
CA THR A 393 -16.28 -51.98 -13.90
C THR A 393 -15.31 -50.84 -13.59
N VAL A 394 -14.79 -50.15 -14.61
CA VAL A 394 -14.08 -48.87 -14.48
C VAL A 394 -14.92 -47.79 -15.16
N LYS A 395 -15.20 -46.69 -14.46
CA LYS A 395 -15.83 -45.48 -15.02
C LYS A 395 -14.95 -44.26 -14.74
N HIS A 396 -14.90 -43.29 -15.65
CA HIS A 396 -14.31 -41.97 -15.40
C HIS A 396 -15.41 -40.94 -15.13
N TYR A 397 -15.26 -40.17 -14.06
CA TYR A 397 -16.13 -39.04 -13.76
C TYR A 397 -15.28 -37.76 -13.80
N ALA A 398 -15.70 -36.81 -14.64
CA ALA A 398 -15.09 -35.49 -14.67
C ALA A 398 -15.45 -34.71 -13.39
N SER A 399 -14.51 -33.92 -12.87
CA SER A 399 -14.67 -33.09 -11.67
C SER A 399 -15.67 -31.93 -11.87
N ALA A 400 -16.96 -32.23 -11.92
CA ALA A 400 -18.07 -31.28 -11.88
C ALA A 400 -19.14 -31.77 -10.89
N GLU A 401 -19.31 -31.04 -9.78
CA GLU A 401 -20.35 -31.17 -8.74
C GLU A 401 -20.44 -32.50 -7.94
N ASP A 402 -20.04 -33.64 -8.50
CA ASP A 402 -20.16 -34.98 -7.88
C ASP A 402 -18.88 -35.49 -7.17
N THR A 403 -17.90 -34.63 -6.89
CA THR A 403 -16.62 -35.09 -6.28
C THR A 403 -16.81 -35.54 -4.83
N GLU A 404 -17.60 -34.80 -4.06
CA GLU A 404 -17.93 -35.07 -2.65
C GLU A 404 -18.79 -36.34 -2.52
N SER A 405 -19.78 -36.51 -3.39
CA SER A 405 -20.64 -37.70 -3.41
C SER A 405 -19.81 -38.95 -3.67
N ILE A 406 -18.96 -38.95 -4.70
CA ILE A 406 -18.09 -40.07 -5.08
C ILE A 406 -17.07 -40.40 -3.97
N LEU A 407 -16.39 -39.39 -3.40
CA LEU A 407 -15.44 -39.62 -2.30
C LEU A 407 -16.13 -40.10 -1.00
N SER A 408 -17.38 -39.68 -0.75
CA SER A 408 -18.16 -40.18 0.38
C SER A 408 -18.61 -41.64 0.21
N MET A 409 -18.82 -42.11 -1.02
CA MET A 409 -19.23 -43.48 -1.33
C MET A 409 -18.07 -44.50 -1.31
N ALA A 410 -16.84 -44.04 -1.54
CA ALA A 410 -15.64 -44.87 -1.62
C ALA A 410 -15.43 -45.80 -0.42
N ASP A 411 -14.87 -46.99 -0.65
CA ASP A 411 -14.31 -47.86 0.39
C ASP A 411 -12.79 -47.67 0.53
N VAL A 412 -12.10 -47.37 -0.57
CA VAL A 412 -10.65 -47.04 -0.61
C VAL A 412 -10.39 -45.91 -1.60
N VAL A 413 -9.47 -45.01 -1.27
CA VAL A 413 -9.03 -43.94 -2.18
C VAL A 413 -7.54 -44.10 -2.49
N ILE A 414 -7.18 -44.17 -3.78
CA ILE A 414 -5.80 -44.35 -4.26
C ILE A 414 -5.35 -43.10 -5.02
N TYR A 415 -4.21 -42.51 -4.63
CA TYR A 415 -3.61 -41.38 -5.36
C TYR A 415 -2.69 -41.88 -6.47
N ALA A 416 -3.02 -41.60 -7.73
CA ALA A 416 -2.33 -42.10 -8.91
C ALA A 416 -1.59 -40.99 -9.67
N SER A 417 -0.74 -40.25 -8.95
CA SER A 417 0.16 -39.23 -9.51
C SER A 417 1.53 -39.33 -8.82
N PHE A 418 2.59 -39.47 -9.61
CA PHE A 418 3.97 -39.73 -9.13
C PHE A 418 4.89 -38.50 -9.19
N ARG A 419 4.37 -37.38 -9.68
CA ARG A 419 5.06 -36.09 -9.74
C ARG A 419 5.19 -35.48 -8.35
N GLU A 420 6.29 -34.75 -8.10
CA GLU A 420 6.50 -34.09 -6.82
C GLU A 420 5.74 -32.75 -6.76
N GLU A 421 4.94 -32.54 -5.71
CA GLU A 421 4.16 -31.31 -5.48
C GLU A 421 4.58 -30.60 -4.19
N GLN A 422 4.42 -29.28 -4.13
CA GLN A 422 4.65 -28.49 -2.91
C GLN A 422 3.46 -28.49 -1.94
N SER A 423 2.26 -28.81 -2.43
CA SER A 423 1.00 -28.89 -1.67
C SER A 423 0.64 -30.34 -1.33
N PHE A 424 -0.01 -30.55 -0.18
CA PHE A 424 -0.68 -31.82 0.09
C PHE A 424 -1.97 -31.90 -0.74
N PRO A 425 -2.27 -33.00 -1.47
CA PRO A 425 -3.39 -33.03 -2.40
C PRO A 425 -4.77 -32.85 -1.75
N ASN A 426 -5.55 -31.87 -2.22
CA ASN A 426 -6.86 -31.52 -1.68
C ASN A 426 -7.88 -32.69 -1.77
N THR A 427 -7.77 -33.54 -2.80
CA THR A 427 -8.57 -34.76 -2.97
C THR A 427 -8.27 -35.82 -1.91
N LEU A 428 -7.00 -36.01 -1.55
CA LEU A 428 -6.61 -36.87 -0.42
C LEU A 428 -7.11 -36.29 0.91
N LEU A 429 -7.00 -34.97 1.10
CA LEU A 429 -7.48 -34.32 2.32
C LEU A 429 -9.00 -34.52 2.53
N LYS A 430 -9.81 -34.35 1.46
CA LYS A 430 -11.25 -34.67 1.48
C LYS A 430 -11.52 -36.15 1.79
N ALA A 431 -10.81 -37.07 1.14
CA ALA A 431 -10.94 -38.52 1.40
C ALA A 431 -10.66 -38.90 2.87
N MET A 432 -9.60 -38.33 3.47
CA MET A 432 -9.29 -38.54 4.89
C MET A 432 -10.37 -37.93 5.79
N CYS A 433 -10.91 -36.75 5.47
CA CYS A 433 -12.01 -36.14 6.24
C CYS A 433 -13.30 -36.98 6.21
N PHE A 434 -13.62 -37.63 5.09
CA PHE A 434 -14.70 -38.61 4.99
C PHE A 434 -14.42 -39.92 5.74
N GLY A 435 -13.21 -40.11 6.29
CA GLY A 435 -12.83 -41.32 7.00
C GLY A 435 -12.59 -42.51 6.08
N LYS A 436 -12.01 -42.27 4.90
CA LYS A 436 -11.63 -43.31 3.94
C LYS A 436 -10.14 -43.65 4.10
N PRO A 437 -9.73 -44.93 3.98
CA PRO A 437 -8.32 -45.27 3.93
C PRO A 437 -7.73 -44.75 2.63
N VAL A 438 -6.67 -43.95 2.76
CA VAL A 438 -5.91 -43.41 1.63
C VAL A 438 -4.67 -44.24 1.37
N VAL A 439 -4.41 -44.53 0.09
CA VAL A 439 -3.22 -45.23 -0.39
C VAL A 439 -2.50 -44.31 -1.37
N ALA A 440 -1.25 -43.97 -1.11
CA ALA A 440 -0.54 -42.95 -1.87
C ALA A 440 0.92 -43.34 -2.18
N PRO A 441 1.49 -42.83 -3.29
CA PRO A 441 2.91 -42.95 -3.58
C PRO A 441 3.73 -42.21 -2.52
N ASP A 442 4.96 -42.66 -2.33
CA ASP A 442 5.85 -42.26 -1.25
C ASP A 442 6.52 -40.88 -1.43
N LEU A 443 5.77 -39.92 -1.99
CA LEU A 443 6.18 -38.53 -2.23
C LEU A 443 6.56 -37.81 -0.92
N SER A 444 7.50 -36.88 -0.99
CA SER A 444 8.04 -36.12 0.14
C SER A 444 6.98 -35.30 0.88
N ILE A 445 6.10 -34.60 0.17
CA ILE A 445 5.02 -33.81 0.77
C ILE A 445 3.96 -34.70 1.44
N ILE A 446 3.73 -35.90 0.91
CA ILE A 446 2.80 -36.89 1.48
C ILE A 446 3.44 -37.54 2.71
N LYS A 447 4.69 -38.00 2.63
CA LYS A 447 5.48 -38.50 3.79
C LYS A 447 5.59 -37.51 4.95
N LYS A 448 5.52 -36.21 4.69
CA LYS A 448 5.52 -35.17 5.75
C LYS A 448 4.21 -35.13 6.55
N LYS A 449 3.15 -35.78 6.07
CA LYS A 449 1.76 -35.64 6.55
C LYS A 449 1.03 -36.98 6.75
N VAL A 450 1.53 -38.07 6.16
CA VAL A 450 0.98 -39.42 6.22
C VAL A 450 2.06 -40.39 6.70
N ASP A 451 1.76 -41.09 7.80
CA ASP A 451 2.57 -42.10 8.44
C ASP A 451 2.08 -43.49 7.99
N ASP A 452 2.95 -44.30 7.37
CA ASP A 452 2.56 -45.59 6.77
C ASP A 452 1.91 -46.54 7.80
N ARG A 453 0.73 -47.05 7.44
CA ARG A 453 -0.15 -47.92 8.23
C ARG A 453 -0.72 -47.30 9.51
N VAL A 454 -0.41 -46.04 9.82
CA VAL A 454 -0.92 -45.32 11.00
C VAL A 454 -2.12 -44.45 10.64
N ASN A 455 -2.02 -43.59 9.62
CA ASN A 455 -3.10 -42.70 9.19
C ASN A 455 -3.37 -42.71 7.67
N GLY A 456 -2.60 -43.53 6.94
CA GLY A 456 -2.74 -43.85 5.51
C GLY A 456 -1.75 -44.96 5.14
N PHE A 457 -1.64 -45.32 3.86
CA PHE A 457 -0.69 -46.33 3.38
C PHE A 457 0.19 -45.77 2.28
N LEU A 458 1.50 -46.05 2.32
CA LEU A 458 2.48 -45.53 1.37
C LEU A 458 3.14 -46.65 0.55
N TYR A 459 3.26 -46.45 -0.77
CA TYR A 459 3.98 -47.35 -1.67
C TYR A 459 5.10 -46.63 -2.45
N PRO A 460 6.26 -47.28 -2.68
CA PRO A 460 7.30 -46.69 -3.51
C PRO A 460 6.80 -46.39 -4.92
N LYS A 461 6.94 -45.14 -5.40
CA LYS A 461 6.41 -44.74 -6.73
C LYS A 461 7.00 -45.51 -7.93
N GLN A 462 8.09 -46.24 -7.70
CA GLN A 462 8.77 -47.10 -8.67
C GLN A 462 8.39 -48.60 -8.55
N ASN A 463 7.65 -49.02 -7.51
CA ASN A 463 7.37 -50.43 -7.22
C ASN A 463 5.89 -50.69 -6.87
N LEU A 464 5.07 -50.83 -7.91
CA LEU A 464 3.62 -51.07 -7.79
C LEU A 464 3.26 -52.48 -7.27
N ARG A 465 4.23 -53.38 -7.06
CA ARG A 465 3.99 -54.64 -6.34
C ARG A 465 3.68 -54.39 -4.86
N VAL A 466 4.25 -53.34 -4.27
CA VAL A 466 3.96 -52.92 -2.89
C VAL A 466 2.52 -52.39 -2.78
N LEU A 467 2.06 -51.61 -3.77
CA LEU A 467 0.64 -51.20 -3.87
C LEU A 467 -0.29 -52.43 -3.92
N ARG A 468 0.04 -53.46 -4.71
CA ARG A 468 -0.72 -54.72 -4.74
C ARG A 468 -0.75 -55.44 -3.39
N GLN A 469 0.39 -55.50 -2.69
CA GLN A 469 0.49 -56.08 -1.34
C GLN A 469 -0.33 -55.31 -0.29
N ILE A 470 -0.31 -53.97 -0.35
CA ILE A 470 -1.11 -53.10 0.52
C ILE A 470 -2.60 -53.32 0.26
N MET A 471 -3.03 -53.36 -1.01
CA MET A 471 -4.44 -53.59 -1.35
C MET A 471 -4.93 -54.98 -0.91
N ALA A 472 -4.08 -56.01 -0.98
CA ALA A 472 -4.36 -57.34 -0.42
C ALA A 472 -4.38 -57.40 1.13
N GLN A 473 -3.92 -56.36 1.83
CA GLN A 473 -4.05 -56.18 3.29
C GLN A 473 -5.23 -55.28 3.67
N ILE A 474 -5.68 -54.41 2.76
CA ILE A 474 -6.85 -53.54 2.93
C ILE A 474 -8.16 -54.28 2.64
N VAL A 475 -8.17 -55.14 1.61
CA VAL A 475 -9.33 -55.94 1.22
C VAL A 475 -9.24 -57.33 1.83
N SER A 476 -10.28 -57.75 2.56
CA SER A 476 -10.38 -59.09 3.14
C SER A 476 -11.83 -59.59 3.00
N ASN A 477 -12.02 -60.73 2.33
CA ASN A 477 -13.33 -61.33 2.02
C ASN A 477 -14.32 -60.32 1.41
N GLY A 478 -13.86 -59.51 0.44
CA GLY A 478 -14.65 -58.47 -0.22
C GLY A 478 -14.97 -57.23 0.62
N LYS A 479 -14.51 -57.15 1.88
CA LYS A 479 -14.80 -56.04 2.80
C LYS A 479 -13.52 -55.42 3.38
N LEU A 480 -13.64 -54.23 3.96
CA LEU A 480 -12.49 -53.51 4.52
C LEU A 480 -11.88 -54.27 5.71
N SER A 481 -10.55 -54.31 5.80
CA SER A 481 -9.84 -54.94 6.92
C SER A 481 -9.86 -54.07 8.18
N HIS A 482 -9.57 -54.67 9.35
CA HIS A 482 -9.49 -53.93 10.61
C HIS A 482 -8.34 -52.90 10.62
N LEU A 483 -7.22 -53.22 9.97
CA LEU A 483 -6.08 -52.30 9.81
C LEU A 483 -6.50 -51.07 8.99
N ALA A 484 -7.22 -51.27 7.89
CA ALA A 484 -7.72 -50.20 7.05
C ALA A 484 -8.74 -49.30 7.77
N ARG A 485 -9.65 -49.87 8.59
CA ARG A 485 -10.57 -49.08 9.43
C ARG A 485 -9.83 -48.21 10.45
N ASN A 486 -8.84 -48.78 11.14
CA ASN A 486 -8.04 -48.03 12.12
C ASN A 486 -7.24 -46.90 11.46
N ALA A 487 -6.56 -47.18 10.34
CA ALA A 487 -5.81 -46.17 9.60
C ALA A 487 -6.72 -45.04 9.09
N ALA A 488 -7.92 -45.37 8.60
CA ALA A 488 -8.91 -44.38 8.16
C ALA A 488 -9.46 -43.51 9.32
N TYR A 489 -9.67 -44.09 10.50
CA TYR A 489 -10.07 -43.35 11.71
C TYR A 489 -8.99 -42.34 12.14
N MET A 490 -7.73 -42.79 12.21
CA MET A 490 -6.59 -41.92 12.53
C MET A 490 -6.34 -40.86 11.45
N GLY A 491 -6.52 -41.23 10.17
CA GLY A 491 -6.51 -40.32 9.03
C GLY A 491 -7.52 -39.19 9.18
N LYS A 492 -8.76 -39.49 9.58
CA LYS A 492 -9.82 -38.49 9.82
C LYS A 492 -9.46 -37.49 10.92
N GLN A 493 -8.87 -37.94 12.02
CA GLN A 493 -8.43 -37.04 13.08
C GLN A 493 -7.23 -36.18 12.63
N THR A 494 -6.26 -36.77 11.92
CA THR A 494 -5.06 -36.06 11.45
C THR A 494 -5.41 -34.99 10.41
N ALA A 495 -6.25 -35.33 9.43
CA ALA A 495 -6.67 -34.44 8.35
C ALA A 495 -7.34 -33.15 8.86
N ARG A 496 -8.14 -33.27 9.93
CA ARG A 496 -8.88 -32.14 10.53
C ARG A 496 -7.97 -30.99 10.97
N ASN A 497 -6.74 -31.26 11.39
CA ASN A 497 -5.81 -30.24 11.90
C ASN A 497 -4.48 -30.19 11.12
N LEU A 498 -4.46 -30.73 9.89
CA LEU A 498 -3.23 -31.06 9.16
C LEU A 498 -2.29 -29.86 8.89
N LEU A 499 -2.83 -28.64 8.80
CA LEU A 499 -2.11 -27.43 8.37
C LEU A 499 -2.06 -26.30 9.42
N VAL A 500 -2.40 -26.60 10.69
CA VAL A 500 -2.45 -25.57 11.77
C VAL A 500 -1.07 -24.89 11.94
N SER A 501 -0.01 -25.68 12.14
CA SER A 501 1.35 -25.14 12.38
C SER A 501 1.89 -24.38 11.17
N GLU A 502 1.79 -24.93 9.95
CA GLU A 502 2.24 -24.23 8.74
C GLU A 502 1.56 -22.86 8.54
N SER A 503 0.26 -22.75 8.83
CA SER A 503 -0.47 -21.50 8.73
C SER A 503 -0.04 -20.50 9.81
N VAL A 504 -0.10 -20.90 11.08
CA VAL A 504 0.21 -20.03 12.23
C VAL A 504 1.66 -19.53 12.19
N GLU A 505 2.62 -20.41 11.91
CA GLU A 505 4.04 -20.04 11.82
C GLU A 505 4.35 -19.29 10.53
N GLY A 506 3.66 -19.58 9.42
CA GLY A 506 3.76 -18.85 8.17
C GLY A 506 3.32 -17.39 8.31
N TYR A 507 2.15 -17.14 8.90
CA TYR A 507 1.65 -15.77 9.13
C TYR A 507 2.50 -15.01 10.16
N ALA A 508 2.92 -15.64 11.26
CA ALA A 508 3.79 -15.00 12.24
C ALA A 508 5.16 -14.62 11.65
N SER A 509 5.78 -15.50 10.86
CA SER A 509 7.04 -15.23 10.16
C SER A 509 6.91 -14.12 9.13
N LEU A 510 5.81 -14.10 8.37
CA LEU A 510 5.53 -13.02 7.41
C LEU A 510 5.36 -11.67 8.10
N LEU A 511 4.64 -11.63 9.23
CA LEU A 511 4.41 -10.42 10.02
C LEU A 511 5.67 -9.90 10.70
N GLU A 512 6.51 -10.76 11.28
CA GLU A 512 7.81 -10.36 11.86
C GLU A 512 8.69 -9.67 10.80
N ASN A 513 8.85 -10.29 9.63
CA ASN A 513 9.68 -9.76 8.55
C ASN A 513 9.13 -8.46 7.90
N ILE A 514 7.81 -8.23 7.95
CA ILE A 514 7.18 -6.99 7.44
C ILE A 514 7.26 -5.88 8.51
N ILE A 515 6.93 -6.17 9.76
CA ILE A 515 6.74 -5.13 10.78
C ILE A 515 8.09 -4.59 11.27
N LEU A 516 9.12 -5.43 11.40
CA LEU A 516 10.52 -5.01 11.63
C LEU A 516 11.08 -4.06 10.55
N ARG A 517 10.40 -3.96 9.40
CA ARG A 517 10.80 -3.12 8.26
C ARG A 517 9.99 -1.83 8.14
N TYR A 518 8.73 -1.83 8.59
CA TYR A 518 7.78 -0.74 8.31
C TYR A 518 7.22 -0.03 9.55
N SER A 519 7.21 -0.63 10.74
CA SER A 519 6.84 0.09 11.97
C SER A 519 8.07 0.61 12.69
N SER A 520 8.05 1.91 12.99
CA SER A 520 9.06 2.60 13.79
C SER A 520 8.75 2.59 15.30
N GLU A 521 7.49 2.32 15.67
CA GLU A 521 6.93 2.62 17.00
C GLU A 521 6.60 1.38 17.84
N ALA A 522 6.44 0.22 17.20
CA ALA A 522 5.94 -0.98 17.83
C ALA A 522 7.01 -1.75 18.61
N ALA A 523 6.58 -2.46 19.66
CA ALA A 523 7.38 -3.47 20.32
C ALA A 523 7.73 -4.62 19.37
N ASN A 524 8.98 -5.09 19.42
CA ASN A 524 9.34 -6.38 18.82
C ASN A 524 8.51 -7.47 19.51
N PRO A 525 7.80 -8.34 18.76
CA PRO A 525 7.03 -9.44 19.33
C PRO A 525 7.96 -10.48 19.97
N ARG A 526 7.38 -11.36 20.80
CA ARG A 526 8.07 -12.55 21.29
C ARG A 526 8.33 -13.52 20.11
N PRO A 527 9.42 -14.29 20.13
CA PRO A 527 9.71 -15.24 19.06
C PRO A 527 8.64 -16.34 18.95
N MET A 528 8.43 -16.87 17.74
CA MET A 528 7.41 -17.88 17.39
C MET A 528 7.49 -19.21 18.18
N THR A 529 8.62 -19.45 18.84
CA THR A 529 8.82 -20.53 19.84
C THR A 529 7.88 -20.43 21.03
N ASN A 530 7.37 -19.23 21.32
CA ASN A 530 6.58 -18.93 22.51
C ASN A 530 5.06 -19.06 22.26
N ILE A 531 4.64 -19.35 21.03
CA ILE A 531 3.24 -19.64 20.69
C ILE A 531 2.85 -20.98 21.34
N PRO A 532 1.80 -21.05 22.17
CA PRO A 532 1.37 -22.28 22.83
C PRO A 532 1.11 -23.44 21.86
N LEU A 533 1.59 -24.65 22.19
CA LEU A 533 1.45 -25.84 21.35
C LEU A 533 0.00 -26.13 20.91
N LYS A 534 -0.99 -25.90 21.79
CA LYS A 534 -2.42 -26.10 21.46
C LYS A 534 -2.86 -25.28 20.24
N LEU A 535 -2.35 -24.05 20.09
CA LEU A 535 -2.65 -23.17 18.95
C LEU A 535 -1.87 -23.55 17.67
N LYS A 536 -0.88 -24.46 17.77
CA LYS A 536 -0.18 -25.07 16.62
C LYS A 536 -0.73 -26.46 16.25
N SER A 537 -1.50 -27.10 17.13
CA SER A 537 -1.99 -28.48 16.95
C SER A 537 -3.47 -28.59 16.61
N GLU A 538 -4.32 -27.62 16.99
CA GLU A 538 -5.76 -27.71 16.80
C GLU A 538 -6.39 -26.37 16.42
N TRP A 539 -7.30 -26.37 15.44
CA TRP A 539 -8.18 -25.21 15.20
C TRP A 539 -9.33 -25.18 16.23
N GLN A 540 -9.78 -23.98 16.62
CA GLN A 540 -10.97 -23.77 17.47
C GLN A 540 -12.30 -24.08 16.73
N TRP A 541 -12.44 -25.28 16.18
CA TRP A 541 -13.64 -25.74 15.45
C TRP A 541 -14.95 -25.61 16.24
N HIS A 542 -14.90 -25.75 17.56
CA HIS A 542 -16.09 -25.77 18.43
C HIS A 542 -16.80 -24.42 18.56
N LEU A 543 -16.20 -23.33 18.06
CA LEU A 543 -16.78 -21.99 18.06
C LEU A 543 -17.56 -21.66 16.77
N PHE A 544 -17.63 -22.59 15.82
CA PHE A 544 -18.19 -22.35 14.49
C PHE A 544 -19.07 -23.52 14.04
N GLU A 545 -20.33 -23.24 13.74
CA GLU A 545 -21.26 -24.25 13.19
C GLU A 545 -21.16 -24.30 11.66
N PRO A 546 -20.87 -25.46 11.05
CA PRO A 546 -20.68 -25.58 9.61
C PRO A 546 -22.01 -25.45 8.85
N HIS A 547 -22.22 -24.29 8.23
CA HIS A 547 -23.37 -24.00 7.39
C HIS A 547 -22.96 -23.90 5.92
N SER A 548 -23.77 -24.45 5.01
CA SER A 548 -23.57 -24.28 3.57
C SER A 548 -24.08 -22.92 3.11
N HIS A 549 -23.20 -22.13 2.52
CA HIS A 549 -23.51 -20.83 1.91
C HIS A 549 -22.88 -20.78 0.51
N ASN A 550 -23.61 -20.27 -0.49
CA ASN A 550 -23.12 -20.09 -1.86
C ASN A 550 -22.07 -18.96 -1.95
N ARG A 551 -20.87 -19.23 -1.41
CA ARG A 551 -19.74 -18.29 -1.36
C ARG A 551 -19.29 -17.85 -2.75
N THR A 552 -19.19 -18.77 -3.70
CA THR A 552 -18.84 -18.49 -5.10
C THR A 552 -19.79 -17.44 -5.69
N GLN A 553 -21.10 -17.62 -5.52
CA GLN A 553 -22.12 -16.68 -5.96
C GLN A 553 -21.97 -15.30 -5.29
N LYS A 554 -21.73 -15.23 -3.97
CA LYS A 554 -21.43 -13.95 -3.29
C LYS A 554 -20.19 -13.27 -3.84
N THR A 555 -19.09 -14.01 -4.04
CA THR A 555 -17.85 -13.44 -4.57
C THR A 555 -18.03 -12.92 -6.01
N HIS A 556 -18.83 -13.57 -6.85
CA HIS A 556 -19.17 -13.07 -8.19
C HIS A 556 -20.02 -11.80 -8.14
N ILE A 557 -21.04 -11.73 -7.28
CA ILE A 557 -21.85 -10.51 -7.08
C ILE A 557 -20.99 -9.36 -6.55
N SER A 558 -20.06 -9.62 -5.63
CA SER A 558 -19.12 -8.63 -5.08
C SER A 558 -18.13 -8.12 -6.15
N LEU A 559 -17.63 -9.01 -6.99
CA LEU A 559 -16.78 -8.67 -8.14
C LEU A 559 -17.55 -7.86 -9.19
N GLU A 560 -18.80 -8.23 -9.53
CA GLU A 560 -19.67 -7.45 -10.42
C GLU A 560 -19.97 -6.05 -9.89
N LYS A 561 -20.19 -5.88 -8.57
CA LYS A 561 -20.36 -4.54 -7.97
C LYS A 561 -19.10 -3.67 -8.16
N LEU A 562 -17.91 -4.24 -7.99
CA LEU A 562 -16.63 -3.56 -8.21
C LEU A 562 -16.38 -3.25 -9.68
N GLU A 563 -16.57 -4.22 -10.57
CA GLU A 563 -16.39 -4.09 -12.02
C GLU A 563 -17.35 -3.06 -12.62
N ASN A 564 -18.62 -3.03 -12.19
CA ASN A 564 -19.59 -2.04 -12.66
C ASN A 564 -19.25 -0.62 -12.19
N GLN A 565 -18.69 -0.43 -11.00
CA GLN A 565 -18.19 0.89 -10.56
C GLN A 565 -17.10 1.42 -11.50
N LEU A 566 -16.25 0.54 -12.06
CA LEU A 566 -15.24 0.91 -13.05
C LEU A 566 -15.88 1.30 -14.39
N ASN A 567 -16.88 0.54 -14.85
CA ASN A 567 -17.59 0.81 -16.10
C ASN A 567 -18.33 2.16 -16.09
N TYR A 568 -18.78 2.63 -14.92
CA TYR A 568 -19.28 4.01 -14.75
C TYR A 568 -18.15 5.03 -14.94
N THR A 569 -16.99 4.85 -14.29
CA THR A 569 -15.83 5.72 -14.51
C THR A 569 -15.20 5.61 -15.90
N GLU A 570 -15.44 4.54 -16.68
CA GLU A 570 -14.95 4.48 -18.07
C GLU A 570 -15.57 5.57 -18.97
N LYS A 571 -16.80 6.03 -18.70
CA LYS A 571 -17.35 7.21 -19.39
C LYS A 571 -16.52 8.45 -19.13
N ASP A 572 -16.07 8.68 -17.90
CA ASP A 572 -15.22 9.83 -17.55
C ASP A 572 -13.76 9.63 -18.02
N ILE A 573 -13.25 8.39 -17.97
CA ILE A 573 -11.89 8.06 -18.45
C ILE A 573 -11.78 8.20 -19.98
N SER A 574 -12.87 8.00 -20.73
CA SER A 574 -12.90 8.26 -22.17
C SER A 574 -12.65 9.75 -22.52
N VAL A 575 -13.04 10.66 -21.62
CA VAL A 575 -12.68 12.09 -21.69
C VAL A 575 -11.21 12.28 -21.27
N ALA A 576 -10.81 11.70 -20.14
CA ALA A 576 -9.47 11.85 -19.57
C ALA A 576 -8.32 11.32 -20.46
N LEU A 577 -8.58 10.34 -21.34
CA LEU A 577 -7.58 9.83 -22.29
C LEU A 577 -7.33 10.79 -23.46
N ASN A 578 -8.36 11.49 -23.95
CA ASN A 578 -8.14 12.63 -24.87
C ASN A 578 -7.42 13.78 -24.15
N ASP A 579 -7.79 14.05 -22.89
CA ASP A 579 -7.05 15.01 -22.06
C ASP A 579 -5.58 14.62 -21.85
N THR A 580 -5.17 13.36 -22.00
CA THR A 580 -3.78 12.96 -21.76
C THR A 580 -2.80 13.52 -22.80
N PHE A 581 -3.22 13.72 -24.06
CA PHE A 581 -2.43 14.45 -25.07
C PHE A 581 -2.48 15.97 -24.85
N VAL A 582 -3.58 16.47 -24.28
CA VAL A 582 -3.75 17.88 -23.89
C VAL A 582 -2.91 18.21 -22.64
N TYR A 583 -2.73 17.26 -21.72
CA TYR A 583 -2.13 17.48 -20.40
C TYR A 583 -0.65 17.85 -20.43
N SER A 584 0.11 17.44 -21.45
CA SER A 584 1.51 17.84 -21.60
C SER A 584 1.64 19.31 -22.01
N ILE A 585 0.81 19.74 -22.98
CA ILE A 585 0.68 21.14 -23.40
C ILE A 585 0.14 21.98 -22.24
N TRP A 586 -0.84 21.47 -21.50
CA TRP A 586 -1.39 22.13 -20.31
C TRP A 586 -0.51 22.00 -19.06
N GLU A 587 0.51 21.13 -19.00
CA GLU A 587 1.53 21.15 -17.95
C GLU A 587 2.60 22.19 -18.27
N GLU A 588 3.06 22.31 -19.52
CA GLU A 588 3.92 23.44 -19.91
C GLU A 588 3.17 24.76 -19.78
N GLU A 589 1.89 24.84 -20.16
CA GLU A 589 1.09 26.04 -19.97
C GLU A 589 0.74 26.25 -18.48
N LYS A 590 0.37 25.26 -17.68
CA LYS A 590 0.21 25.45 -16.21
C LYS A 590 1.54 25.83 -15.56
N TYR A 591 2.68 25.34 -16.02
CA TYR A 591 3.99 25.72 -15.50
C TYR A 591 4.34 27.15 -15.90
N MET A 592 4.10 27.56 -17.15
CA MET A 592 4.23 28.95 -17.59
C MET A 592 3.22 29.87 -16.90
N GLN A 593 1.97 29.45 -16.69
CA GLN A 593 0.95 30.20 -15.97
C GLN A 593 1.25 30.26 -14.48
N MET A 594 1.77 29.22 -13.84
CA MET A 594 2.22 29.26 -12.44
C MET A 594 3.46 30.13 -12.31
N THR A 595 4.42 30.05 -13.22
CA THR A 595 5.60 30.92 -13.26
C THR A 595 5.20 32.37 -13.52
N ASN A 596 4.25 32.63 -14.42
CA ASN A 596 3.73 33.97 -14.68
C ASN A 596 2.79 34.46 -13.56
N ARG A 597 2.03 33.60 -12.87
CA ARG A 597 1.25 33.95 -11.67
C ARG A 597 2.15 34.13 -10.46
N ALA A 598 3.30 33.45 -10.37
CA ALA A 598 4.34 33.73 -9.38
C ALA A 598 4.99 35.09 -9.69
N LYS A 599 5.45 35.31 -10.92
CA LYS A 599 6.09 36.55 -11.38
C LYS A 599 5.16 37.77 -11.37
N ARG A 600 3.86 37.59 -11.61
CA ARG A 600 2.82 38.62 -11.38
C ARG A 600 2.56 38.84 -9.90
N ARG A 601 2.58 37.79 -9.07
CA ARG A 601 2.54 37.95 -7.59
C ARG A 601 3.78 38.71 -7.10
N GLU A 602 4.98 38.42 -7.60
CA GLU A 602 6.22 39.20 -7.33
C GLU A 602 6.07 40.65 -7.81
N ASP A 603 5.61 40.90 -9.04
CA ASP A 603 5.39 42.27 -9.54
C ASP A 603 4.30 43.02 -8.75
N ASP A 604 3.28 42.34 -8.19
CA ASP A 604 2.25 42.93 -7.32
C ASP A 604 2.78 43.11 -5.86
N GLU A 605 3.59 42.19 -5.35
CA GLU A 605 4.34 42.32 -4.08
C GLU A 605 5.27 43.53 -4.11
N LEU A 606 5.90 43.79 -5.26
CA LEU A 606 6.72 44.96 -5.52
C LEU A 606 5.89 46.25 -5.76
N LYS A 607 4.56 46.17 -5.88
CA LYS A 607 3.65 47.34 -5.89
C LYS A 607 3.12 47.65 -4.50
N ASP A 608 2.49 46.69 -3.81
CA ASP A 608 1.80 46.89 -2.53
C ASP A 608 2.76 47.34 -1.42
N ARG A 609 3.99 46.79 -1.40
CA ARG A 609 5.10 47.25 -0.55
C ARG A 609 5.64 48.64 -0.95
N THR A 610 4.80 49.53 -1.47
CA THR A 610 5.09 50.95 -1.77
C THR A 610 4.07 51.92 -1.16
N PHE A 611 3.00 51.43 -0.51
CA PHE A 611 1.99 52.26 0.17
C PHE A 611 1.87 51.93 1.66
N GLN A 612 2.72 52.57 2.48
CA GLN A 612 2.50 52.69 3.93
C GLN A 612 2.80 54.13 4.41
N TYR A 613 1.85 55.02 4.15
CA TYR A 613 1.26 55.77 5.27
C TYR A 613 -0.18 55.24 5.36
N ARG A 614 -0.52 54.54 6.45
CA ARG A 614 -1.88 54.00 6.63
C ARG A 614 -2.75 55.06 7.29
N GLY A 615 -3.75 55.55 6.56
CA GLY A 615 -4.93 56.18 7.15
C GLY A 615 -5.78 55.16 7.92
N THR A 616 -6.98 55.58 8.31
CA THR A 616 -7.89 54.76 9.15
C THR A 616 -8.30 53.46 8.47
N TRP A 617 -8.73 52.47 9.28
CA TRP A 617 -9.12 51.12 8.83
C TRP A 617 -10.09 51.11 7.64
N GLU A 618 -11.01 52.08 7.56
CA GLU A 618 -11.91 52.23 6.43
C GLU A 618 -11.19 52.44 5.09
N GLU A 619 -10.06 53.13 5.07
CA GLU A 619 -9.32 53.41 3.84
C GLU A 619 -8.58 52.16 3.34
N ALA A 620 -8.06 51.34 4.25
CA ALA A 620 -7.51 50.02 3.92
C ALA A 620 -8.59 49.05 3.40
N TYR A 621 -9.79 49.08 4.00
CA TYR A 621 -10.95 48.35 3.49
C TYR A 621 -11.39 48.86 2.11
N LYS A 622 -11.46 50.19 1.92
CA LYS A 622 -11.78 50.83 0.63
C LYS A 622 -10.71 50.59 -0.44
N SER A 623 -9.41 50.47 -0.09
CA SER A 623 -8.35 50.15 -1.04
C SER A 623 -8.37 48.68 -1.46
N ALA A 624 -8.54 47.75 -0.50
CA ALA A 624 -8.75 46.33 -0.81
C ALA A 624 -9.98 46.14 -1.72
N LYS A 625 -11.12 46.76 -1.37
CA LYS A 625 -12.36 46.71 -2.16
C LYS A 625 -12.29 47.42 -3.52
N ARG A 626 -11.25 48.23 -3.78
CA ARG A 626 -10.92 48.78 -5.12
C ARG A 626 -9.99 47.84 -5.91
N ALA A 627 -8.98 47.26 -5.26
CA ALA A 627 -8.10 46.26 -5.88
C ALA A 627 -8.91 45.04 -6.35
N ASP A 628 -9.79 44.51 -5.48
CA ASP A 628 -10.73 43.42 -5.76
C ASP A 628 -11.69 43.71 -6.93
N ARG A 629 -12.03 44.99 -7.16
CA ARG A 629 -12.86 45.43 -8.30
C ARG A 629 -12.07 45.71 -9.58
N SER A 630 -10.74 45.82 -9.49
CA SER A 630 -9.84 46.07 -10.63
C SER A 630 -9.33 44.77 -11.27
N ARG A 631 -9.46 43.65 -10.55
CA ARG A 631 -9.36 42.31 -11.11
C ARG A 631 -10.77 41.88 -11.54
N ASN A 632 -10.93 41.43 -12.77
CA ASN A 632 -12.22 40.92 -13.28
C ASN A 632 -12.51 39.48 -12.80
N ASP A 633 -11.88 39.05 -11.71
CA ASP A 633 -11.95 37.70 -11.13
C ASP A 633 -13.28 37.44 -10.39
N LEU A 634 -14.26 38.36 -10.48
CA LEU A 634 -15.57 38.27 -9.82
C LEU A 634 -16.49 37.16 -10.37
N HIS A 635 -16.13 36.55 -11.51
CA HIS A 635 -16.84 35.41 -12.08
C HIS A 635 -16.27 34.03 -11.70
N GLU A 636 -15.15 33.97 -10.96
CA GLU A 636 -14.47 32.72 -10.57
C GLU A 636 -14.12 32.68 -9.06
N ARG A 637 -14.96 33.28 -8.20
CA ARG A 637 -14.84 33.10 -6.74
C ARG A 637 -15.64 31.88 -6.29
N ASP A 638 -15.02 31.02 -5.49
CA ASP A 638 -15.72 30.03 -4.68
C ASP A 638 -16.62 30.78 -3.68
N ASP A 639 -17.90 30.42 -3.61
CA ASP A 639 -18.86 31.00 -2.66
C ASP A 639 -18.35 30.85 -1.21
N GLY A 640 -17.57 29.81 -0.92
CA GLY A 640 -16.88 29.60 0.35
C GLY A 640 -15.80 30.63 0.67
N GLU A 641 -15.20 31.34 -0.29
CA GLU A 641 -14.37 32.51 0.03
C GLU A 641 -15.26 33.67 0.51
N LEU A 642 -16.39 33.89 -0.16
CA LEU A 642 -17.32 34.98 0.14
C LEU A 642 -17.98 34.80 1.53
N GLU A 643 -18.48 33.61 1.85
CA GLU A 643 -19.06 33.30 3.17
C GLU A 643 -18.09 33.55 4.33
N ARG A 644 -16.79 33.32 4.11
CA ARG A 644 -15.75 33.56 5.13
C ARG A 644 -15.40 35.03 5.30
N THR A 645 -15.72 35.91 4.34
CA THR A 645 -15.44 37.36 4.41
C THR A 645 -16.42 38.13 5.31
N GLY A 646 -16.42 37.75 6.60
CA GLY A 646 -17.20 38.38 7.66
C GLY A 646 -17.10 37.66 9.01
N GLN A 647 -16.72 36.38 9.01
CA GLN A 647 -16.63 35.54 10.21
C GLN A 647 -15.45 35.95 11.12
N PRO A 648 -15.57 35.88 12.47
CA PRO A 648 -14.48 36.26 13.38
C PRO A 648 -13.32 35.25 13.39
N LEU A 649 -13.61 33.99 13.07
CA LEU A 649 -12.73 32.81 13.13
C LEU A 649 -12.70 32.10 11.77
N CYS A 650 -11.58 31.47 11.44
CA CYS A 650 -11.49 30.43 10.41
C CYS A 650 -10.56 29.31 10.89
N ILE A 651 -10.98 28.06 10.76
CA ILE A 651 -10.26 26.86 11.20
C ILE A 651 -9.64 26.17 9.97
N TYR A 652 -8.33 25.95 9.99
CA TYR A 652 -7.63 25.26 8.91
C TYR A 652 -7.49 23.77 9.20
N GLU A 653 -7.69 22.93 8.20
CA GLU A 653 -7.50 21.49 8.30
C GLU A 653 -6.29 21.07 7.44
N PRO A 654 -5.09 20.89 8.03
CA PRO A 654 -3.91 20.46 7.30
C PRO A 654 -4.08 19.02 6.82
N TYR A 655 -3.87 18.78 5.53
CA TYR A 655 -4.08 17.46 4.95
C TYR A 655 -3.06 17.09 3.89
N TYR A 656 -2.90 15.79 3.65
CA TYR A 656 -1.97 15.25 2.67
C TYR A 656 -2.62 14.08 1.93
N GLY A 657 -3.04 14.34 0.68
CA GLY A 657 -3.50 13.30 -0.22
C GLY A 657 -4.99 12.99 -0.19
N GLU A 658 -5.42 12.26 -1.22
CA GLU A 658 -6.81 12.03 -1.59
C GLU A 658 -7.60 11.23 -0.54
N GLY A 659 -6.92 10.32 0.17
CA GLY A 659 -7.54 9.51 1.23
C GLY A 659 -7.96 10.32 2.46
N THR A 660 -7.46 11.56 2.62
CA THR A 660 -7.93 12.45 3.70
C THR A 660 -9.24 13.17 3.39
N TRP A 661 -9.65 13.28 2.13
CA TRP A 661 -10.78 14.14 1.73
C TRP A 661 -12.09 13.87 2.48
N PRO A 662 -12.51 12.62 2.77
CA PRO A 662 -13.76 12.36 3.50
C PRO A 662 -13.77 12.93 4.93
N PHE A 663 -12.61 13.03 5.57
CA PHE A 663 -12.49 13.49 6.97
C PHE A 663 -12.52 15.01 7.12
N LEU A 664 -12.48 15.76 6.00
CA LEU A 664 -12.46 17.22 5.98
C LEU A 664 -13.88 17.79 6.02
N ARG A 665 -14.05 18.91 6.72
CA ARG A 665 -15.29 19.67 6.77
C ARG A 665 -15.54 20.40 5.43
N HIS A 666 -16.82 20.70 5.21
CA HIS A 666 -17.34 21.36 4.00
C HIS A 666 -18.09 22.67 4.33
N THR A 667 -18.25 22.99 5.61
CA THR A 667 -18.85 24.24 6.13
C THR A 667 -17.84 25.39 6.13
N SER A 668 -18.28 26.62 5.83
CA SER A 668 -17.39 27.78 5.63
C SER A 668 -16.47 28.14 6.80
N LEU A 669 -16.82 27.81 8.05
CA LEU A 669 -15.93 27.92 9.21
C LEU A 669 -14.56 27.24 9.00
N TYR A 670 -14.51 26.20 8.15
CA TYR A 670 -13.31 25.42 7.86
C TYR A 670 -12.74 25.68 6.46
N ARG A 671 -11.43 25.48 6.31
CA ARG A 671 -10.71 25.54 5.02
C ARG A 671 -9.56 24.53 4.98
N GLY A 672 -9.48 23.73 3.93
CA GLY A 672 -8.42 22.74 3.81
C GLY A 672 -7.07 23.38 3.49
N LEU A 673 -6.00 22.80 4.03
CA LEU A 673 -4.62 23.26 3.86
C LEU A 673 -3.78 22.08 3.33
N GLY A 674 -3.68 21.98 2.01
CA GLY A 674 -2.99 20.90 1.32
C GLY A 674 -1.47 21.02 1.46
N LEU A 675 -0.86 20.08 2.18
CA LEU A 675 0.59 19.96 2.37
C LEU A 675 1.33 19.47 1.10
N SER A 676 0.61 19.33 -0.03
CA SER A 676 1.08 18.83 -1.31
C SER A 676 0.34 19.52 -2.45
N THR A 677 1.05 19.82 -3.54
CA THR A 677 0.44 20.35 -4.78
C THR A 677 -0.46 19.32 -5.47
N LYS A 678 -0.14 18.02 -5.31
CA LYS A 678 -0.87 16.86 -5.82
C LYS A 678 -1.81 16.28 -4.75
N GLY A 679 -2.99 15.80 -5.16
CA GLY A 679 -4.00 15.23 -4.26
C GLY A 679 -4.83 16.26 -3.48
N ARG A 680 -5.01 17.46 -4.04
CA ARG A 680 -5.92 18.49 -3.50
C ARG A 680 -7.36 18.27 -3.98
N ARG A 681 -8.35 18.56 -3.13
CA ARG A 681 -9.78 18.42 -3.45
C ARG A 681 -10.14 19.20 -4.73
N PRO A 682 -10.73 18.58 -5.76
CA PRO A 682 -11.29 19.31 -6.91
C PRO A 682 -12.42 20.24 -6.46
N GLY A 683 -12.53 21.42 -7.08
CA GLY A 683 -13.65 22.34 -6.89
C GLY A 683 -13.72 23.09 -5.54
N HIS A 684 -12.73 22.94 -4.64
CA HIS A 684 -12.72 23.61 -3.34
C HIS A 684 -11.58 24.63 -3.19
N ASP A 685 -11.86 25.74 -2.51
CA ASP A 685 -10.91 26.76 -2.03
C ASP A 685 -9.94 26.26 -0.92
N ASP A 686 -9.20 25.18 -1.21
CA ASP A 686 -8.14 24.65 -0.37
C ASP A 686 -6.77 25.29 -0.69
N ILE A 687 -6.04 25.67 0.36
CA ILE A 687 -4.76 26.37 0.24
C ILE A 687 -3.65 25.38 -0.12
N ASP A 688 -2.92 25.68 -1.21
CA ASP A 688 -1.70 24.97 -1.61
C ASP A 688 -0.49 25.48 -0.79
N ALA A 689 -0.12 24.74 0.25
CA ALA A 689 0.97 25.12 1.15
C ALA A 689 2.35 25.14 0.47
N PRO A 690 2.76 24.16 -0.36
CA PRO A 690 4.03 24.23 -1.10
C PRO A 690 4.15 25.41 -2.08
N SER A 691 3.03 25.92 -2.61
CA SER A 691 3.02 27.17 -3.42
C SER A 691 3.31 28.44 -2.60
N ARG A 692 3.25 28.34 -1.26
CA ARG A 692 3.55 29.42 -0.31
C ARG A 692 4.85 29.22 0.44
N LEU A 693 5.22 27.98 0.74
CA LEU A 693 6.48 27.62 1.38
C LEU A 693 7.21 26.59 0.51
N PRO A 694 8.10 27.03 -0.42
CA PRO A 694 8.75 26.12 -1.37
C PRO A 694 9.53 24.97 -0.72
N LEU A 695 9.92 25.12 0.55
CA LEU A 695 10.51 24.10 1.40
C LEU A 695 9.71 22.78 1.41
N LEU A 696 8.37 22.85 1.34
CA LEU A 696 7.46 21.69 1.36
C LEU A 696 7.43 20.90 0.04
N ASN A 697 8.05 21.41 -1.03
CA ASN A 697 8.29 20.60 -2.23
C ASN A 697 9.37 19.53 -1.99
N ASN A 698 10.21 19.70 -0.96
CA ASN A 698 11.13 18.64 -0.51
C ASN A 698 10.36 17.68 0.43
N PRO A 699 10.18 16.40 0.06
CA PRO A 699 9.44 15.44 0.90
C PRO A 699 10.09 15.25 2.27
N TYR A 700 11.41 15.44 2.42
CA TYR A 700 12.08 15.37 3.72
C TYR A 700 11.50 16.39 4.70
N TYR A 701 11.32 17.66 4.31
CA TYR A 701 10.80 18.69 5.23
C TYR A 701 9.28 18.66 5.33
N ARG A 702 8.59 18.32 4.24
CA ARG A 702 7.14 18.11 4.28
C ARG A 702 6.76 17.02 5.28
N ASP A 703 7.45 15.88 5.25
CA ASP A 703 7.11 14.75 6.12
C ASP A 703 7.60 14.99 7.57
N ASN A 704 8.76 15.63 7.77
CA ASN A 704 9.31 15.92 9.12
C ASN A 704 8.68 17.11 9.86
N LEU A 705 8.05 18.05 9.15
CA LEU A 705 7.31 19.17 9.76
C LEU A 705 5.79 18.93 9.77
N ASN A 706 5.26 18.19 8.78
CA ASN A 706 3.85 17.86 8.63
C ASN A 706 2.95 19.11 8.80
N GLU A 707 2.07 19.12 9.79
CA GLU A 707 1.12 20.21 10.08
C GLU A 707 1.82 21.55 10.34
N PHE A 708 3.01 21.56 10.98
CA PHE A 708 3.81 22.78 11.19
C PHE A 708 4.31 23.40 9.89
N GLY A 709 4.56 22.58 8.85
CA GLY A 709 4.83 23.06 7.51
C GLY A 709 3.66 23.90 6.97
N GLY A 710 2.43 23.49 7.26
CA GLY A 710 1.21 24.25 6.99
C GLY A 710 1.16 25.58 7.74
N PHE A 711 1.47 25.60 9.04
CA PHE A 711 1.47 26.83 9.85
C PHE A 711 2.46 27.86 9.30
N PHE A 712 3.67 27.42 8.96
CA PHE A 712 4.71 28.23 8.33
C PHE A 712 4.28 28.76 6.94
N ALA A 713 3.63 27.92 6.13
CA ALA A 713 3.12 28.32 4.81
C ALA A 713 1.95 29.33 4.88
N LEU A 714 1.13 29.27 5.92
CA LEU A 714 0.00 30.16 6.14
C LEU A 714 0.39 31.49 6.80
N ALA A 715 1.40 31.48 7.69
CA ALA A 715 1.95 32.69 8.28
C ALA A 715 2.71 33.55 7.26
N ASN A 716 3.31 32.92 6.23
CA ASN A 716 4.00 33.63 5.14
C ASN A 716 3.02 34.50 4.32
N ARG A 717 2.99 35.80 4.62
CA ARG A 717 2.04 36.80 4.07
C ARG A 717 0.58 36.46 4.34
N ILE A 718 0.31 36.16 5.62
CA ILE A 718 -1.00 35.80 6.17
C ILE A 718 -2.12 36.78 5.77
N ASP A 719 -1.82 38.07 5.67
CA ASP A 719 -2.73 39.18 5.36
C ASP A 719 -3.45 39.05 4.01
N ARG A 720 -2.96 38.17 3.15
CA ARG A 720 -3.51 37.88 1.82
C ARG A 720 -4.49 36.71 1.79
N ILE A 721 -4.42 35.82 2.78
CA ILE A 721 -5.10 34.51 2.80
C ILE A 721 -6.11 34.44 3.96
N HIS A 722 -5.75 35.05 5.09
CA HIS A 722 -6.51 35.05 6.32
C HIS A 722 -6.71 36.50 6.78
N LYS A 723 -7.96 36.96 6.77
CA LYS A 723 -8.35 38.34 7.10
C LYS A 723 -9.12 38.44 8.43
N ASN A 724 -9.34 37.30 9.07
CA ASN A 724 -10.15 37.14 10.28
C ASN A 724 -9.33 37.48 11.54
N ALA A 725 -10.01 37.70 12.67
CA ALA A 725 -9.34 38.11 13.92
C ALA A 725 -8.78 36.92 14.72
N TRP A 726 -9.33 35.72 14.47
CA TRP A 726 -8.93 34.46 15.09
C TRP A 726 -8.65 33.40 14.04
N ILE A 727 -7.68 32.54 14.34
CA ILE A 727 -7.20 31.45 13.51
C ILE A 727 -7.22 30.14 14.30
N GLY A 728 -7.75 29.09 13.68
CA GLY A 728 -7.78 27.74 14.25
C GLY A 728 -7.06 26.72 13.39
N PHE A 729 -6.76 25.58 14.00
CA PHE A 729 -6.32 24.37 13.32
C PHE A 729 -7.08 23.16 13.87
N GLN A 730 -7.37 22.19 13.00
CA GLN A 730 -7.91 20.89 13.38
C GLN A 730 -7.18 19.79 12.59
N SER A 731 -6.69 18.77 13.28
CA SER A 731 -6.16 17.57 12.61
C SER A 731 -7.32 16.68 12.18
N TRP A 732 -7.36 16.30 10.90
CA TRP A 732 -8.40 15.44 10.29
C TRP A 732 -8.56 14.09 11.03
N ARG A 733 -7.51 13.65 11.73
CA ARG A 733 -7.52 12.44 12.58
C ARG A 733 -8.54 12.50 13.71
N LEU A 734 -8.90 13.68 14.23
CA LEU A 734 -9.97 13.79 15.23
C LEU A 734 -11.35 13.49 14.63
N THR A 735 -11.59 13.85 13.38
CA THR A 735 -12.82 13.44 12.67
C THR A 735 -12.87 11.92 12.51
N ALA A 736 -11.74 11.27 12.19
CA ALA A 736 -11.65 9.81 12.15
C ALA A 736 -11.91 9.14 13.52
N ARG A 737 -11.53 9.79 14.62
CA ARG A 737 -11.81 9.33 16.00
C ARG A 737 -13.23 9.64 16.50
N LYS A 738 -14.05 10.38 15.73
CA LYS A 738 -15.34 10.95 16.17
C LYS A 738 -15.19 11.90 17.38
N GLU A 739 -14.08 12.64 17.41
CA GLU A 739 -13.63 13.59 18.46
C GLU A 739 -13.49 15.05 17.98
N SER A 740 -13.76 15.34 16.70
CA SER A 740 -13.82 16.73 16.20
C SER A 740 -15.06 17.48 16.72
N LEU A 741 -15.02 18.81 16.66
CA LEU A 741 -16.07 19.68 17.22
C LEU A 741 -17.46 19.36 16.65
N SER A 742 -18.46 19.29 17.52
CA SER A 742 -19.88 19.28 17.16
C SER A 742 -20.34 20.69 16.76
N LYS A 743 -21.42 20.80 15.99
CA LYS A 743 -22.00 22.10 15.63
C LYS A 743 -22.37 22.97 16.85
N MET A 744 -22.70 22.33 17.99
CA MET A 744 -22.98 23.02 19.26
C MET A 744 -21.69 23.58 19.89
N ALA A 745 -20.59 22.83 19.83
CA ALA A 745 -19.28 23.29 20.28
C ALA A 745 -18.69 24.38 19.37
N GLU A 746 -18.90 24.27 18.05
CA GLU A 746 -18.53 25.28 17.05
C GLU A 746 -19.22 26.62 17.33
N THR A 747 -20.55 26.64 17.53
CA THR A 747 -21.28 27.85 17.91
C THR A 747 -20.79 28.41 19.25
N SER A 748 -20.69 27.57 20.29
CA SER A 748 -20.22 27.98 21.62
C SER A 748 -18.82 28.64 21.60
N LEU A 749 -17.94 28.17 20.71
CA LEU A 749 -16.60 28.71 20.49
C LEU A 749 -16.63 30.08 19.81
N VAL A 750 -17.47 30.24 18.78
CA VAL A 750 -17.66 31.54 18.09
C VAL A 750 -18.28 32.57 19.05
N ASP A 751 -19.34 32.21 19.78
CA ASP A 751 -19.99 33.10 20.75
C ASP A 751 -19.01 33.64 21.80
N ALA A 752 -18.16 32.77 22.37
CA ALA A 752 -17.17 33.16 23.36
C ALA A 752 -16.04 34.05 22.81
N ILE A 753 -15.77 33.95 21.50
CA ILE A 753 -14.83 34.80 20.76
C ILE A 753 -15.44 36.18 20.47
N GLU A 754 -16.70 36.24 20.03
CA GLU A 754 -17.40 37.50 19.73
C GLU A 754 -17.68 38.31 21.00
N GLU A 755 -18.15 37.67 22.08
CA GLU A 755 -18.28 38.28 23.42
C GLU A 755 -16.92 38.57 24.08
N ARG A 756 -15.82 38.09 23.51
CA ARG A 756 -14.44 38.24 24.02
C ARG A 756 -14.23 37.71 25.44
N ARG A 757 -15.06 36.76 25.91
CA ARG A 757 -15.15 36.27 27.31
C ARG A 757 -13.79 36.01 27.97
N TYR A 758 -12.84 35.45 27.22
CA TYR A 758 -11.53 35.05 27.72
C TYR A 758 -10.36 35.96 27.29
N GLY A 759 -10.54 36.83 26.30
CA GLY A 759 -9.44 37.63 25.73
C GLY A 759 -8.38 36.75 25.04
N ASP A 760 -7.09 37.08 25.21
CA ASP A 760 -5.97 36.39 24.54
C ASP A 760 -5.74 34.97 25.10
N THR A 761 -6.28 33.98 24.39
CA THR A 761 -6.55 32.62 24.88
C THR A 761 -6.25 31.56 23.83
N LEU A 762 -5.59 30.48 24.24
CA LEU A 762 -5.53 29.21 23.51
C LEU A 762 -6.76 28.38 23.88
N PHE A 763 -7.74 28.28 22.98
CA PHE A 763 -8.82 27.30 23.09
C PHE A 763 -8.35 25.97 22.48
N PHE A 764 -8.66 24.83 23.08
CA PHE A 764 -8.32 23.50 22.53
C PHE A 764 -9.32 22.43 22.97
N TRP A 765 -9.52 21.39 22.16
CA TRP A 765 -10.49 20.32 22.44
C TRP A 765 -9.90 18.90 22.44
N ALA A 766 -8.69 18.72 21.90
CA ALA A 766 -7.94 17.48 22.02
C ALA A 766 -7.06 17.51 23.29
N SER A 767 -7.42 16.71 24.29
CA SER A 767 -6.76 16.66 25.61
C SER A 767 -5.80 15.48 25.75
N MET A 768 -4.59 15.74 26.27
CA MET A 768 -3.55 14.75 26.56
C MET A 768 -4.01 13.63 27.51
N ASP A 769 -5.02 13.90 28.34
CA ASP A 769 -5.59 12.96 29.32
C ASP A 769 -6.55 11.92 28.71
N MET A 770 -7.01 12.18 27.49
CA MET A 770 -7.93 11.33 26.73
C MET A 770 -7.24 10.65 25.54
N ASP A 771 -5.97 10.97 25.27
CA ASP A 771 -5.24 10.37 24.16
C ASP A 771 -4.89 8.91 24.44
N GLN A 772 -5.17 8.04 23.47
CA GLN A 772 -4.80 6.62 23.45
C GLN A 772 -3.28 6.40 23.60
N ARG A 773 -2.47 7.42 23.29
CA ARG A 773 -1.01 7.42 23.54
C ARG A 773 -0.63 7.57 25.03
N ASN A 774 -1.55 7.92 25.93
CA ASN A 774 -1.29 8.22 27.34
C ASN A 774 -2.16 7.38 28.33
N PRO A 775 -2.19 6.03 28.23
CA PRO A 775 -3.08 5.20 29.06
C PRO A 775 -2.79 5.26 30.57
N HIS A 776 -1.62 5.79 30.97
CA HIS A 776 -1.20 5.91 32.36
C HIS A 776 -1.29 7.34 32.91
N LYS A 777 -1.79 8.32 32.14
CA LYS A 777 -1.88 9.74 32.52
C LYS A 777 -0.56 10.29 33.06
N LEU A 778 0.49 10.12 32.26
CA LEU A 778 1.84 10.61 32.53
C LEU A 778 1.88 12.15 32.56
N ASP A 779 2.86 12.72 33.26
CA ASP A 779 3.14 14.16 33.21
C ASP A 779 3.61 14.59 31.82
N PHE A 780 3.51 15.90 31.53
CA PHE A 780 3.81 16.48 30.22
C PHE A 780 5.17 16.06 29.64
N TRP A 781 6.23 16.04 30.45
CA TRP A 781 7.57 15.72 29.94
C TRP A 781 7.76 14.22 29.77
N SER A 782 7.26 13.39 30.69
CA SER A 782 7.26 11.93 30.54
C SER A 782 6.40 11.47 29.35
N PHE A 783 5.28 12.14 29.06
CA PHE A 783 4.50 11.92 27.84
C PHE A 783 5.28 12.33 26.58
N CYS A 784 5.95 13.49 26.60
CA CYS A 784 6.79 13.92 25.47
C CYS A 784 7.94 12.95 25.21
N ASP A 785 8.61 12.45 26.25
CA ASP A 785 9.66 11.44 26.13
C ASP A 785 9.10 10.09 25.64
N THR A 786 7.93 9.66 26.13
CA THR A 786 7.21 8.45 25.69
C THR A 786 6.95 8.46 24.17
N ILE A 787 6.47 9.58 23.62
CA ILE A 787 6.17 9.67 22.18
C ILE A 787 7.42 9.98 21.32
N ASN A 788 8.55 10.38 21.91
CA ASN A 788 9.81 10.72 21.21
C ASN A 788 11.00 9.84 21.62
N GLY A 789 10.76 8.55 21.89
CA GLY A 789 11.82 7.56 22.11
C GLY A 789 12.75 7.80 23.31
N GLY A 790 12.28 8.55 24.32
CA GLY A 790 13.05 8.93 25.51
C GLY A 790 13.89 10.21 25.38
N ASN A 791 13.88 10.88 24.22
CA ASN A 791 14.85 11.93 23.88
C ASN A 791 14.26 13.36 23.78
N CYS A 792 12.93 13.55 23.94
CA CYS A 792 12.30 14.87 23.82
C CYS A 792 12.90 15.88 24.79
N LYS A 793 12.98 15.54 26.07
CA LYS A 793 13.45 16.43 27.14
C LYS A 793 14.88 16.91 26.91
N PHE A 794 15.76 16.04 26.40
CA PHE A 794 17.10 16.43 26.02
C PHE A 794 17.09 17.35 24.79
N ALA A 795 16.52 16.89 23.67
CA ALA A 795 16.53 17.62 22.41
C ALA A 795 15.88 19.01 22.50
N PHE A 796 14.75 19.12 23.21
CA PHE A 796 14.07 20.38 23.48
C PHE A 796 14.94 21.34 24.30
N SER A 797 15.70 20.83 25.28
CA SER A 797 16.60 21.65 26.08
C SER A 797 17.81 22.16 25.28
N GLU A 798 18.41 21.33 24.41
CA GLU A 798 19.51 21.76 23.53
C GLU A 798 19.03 22.74 22.47
N ALA A 799 17.88 22.49 21.83
CA ALA A 799 17.29 23.41 20.86
C ALA A 799 17.02 24.79 21.49
N LEU A 800 16.49 24.87 22.72
CA LEU A 800 16.35 26.14 23.44
C LEU A 800 17.69 26.80 23.79
N LYS A 801 18.68 26.05 24.31
CA LYS A 801 20.02 26.60 24.61
C LYS A 801 20.64 27.23 23.37
N LYS A 802 20.56 26.53 22.24
CA LYS A 802 21.11 26.95 20.95
C LYS A 802 20.37 28.15 20.38
N MET A 803 19.03 28.15 20.38
CA MET A 803 18.19 29.26 19.93
C MET A 803 18.42 30.55 20.72
N TYR A 804 18.68 30.46 22.03
CA TYR A 804 18.99 31.61 22.90
C TYR A 804 20.51 31.86 23.12
N GLY A 805 21.41 31.13 22.45
CA GLY A 805 22.87 31.30 22.59
C GLY A 805 23.47 30.98 23.98
N VAL A 806 22.75 30.22 24.82
CA VAL A 806 23.09 30.02 26.25
C VAL A 806 24.17 28.94 26.44
N LYS A 807 25.31 29.32 27.01
CA LYS A 807 26.50 28.44 27.22
C LYS A 807 26.50 27.62 28.53
N HIS A 808 25.43 27.69 29.32
CA HIS A 808 25.30 27.00 30.61
C HIS A 808 24.07 26.09 30.64
N ASN A 809 23.93 25.27 31.69
CA ASN A 809 22.80 24.36 31.88
C ASN A 809 21.48 25.11 32.13
N LEU A 810 20.88 25.63 31.05
CA LEU A 810 19.47 26.01 31.01
C LEU A 810 18.66 24.78 31.41
N SER A 811 17.92 24.87 32.51
CA SER A 811 16.94 23.84 32.90
C SER A 811 15.78 23.83 31.90
N ILE A 812 15.03 22.74 31.82
CA ILE A 812 13.84 22.73 30.94
C ILE A 812 12.70 23.56 31.56
N PRO A 813 11.82 24.20 30.77
CA PRO A 813 10.69 24.95 31.32
C PRO A 813 9.76 24.06 32.16
N GLN A 814 9.42 24.52 33.37
CA GLN A 814 8.62 23.75 34.32
C GLN A 814 7.13 23.75 33.94
N MET A 815 6.67 22.59 33.49
CA MET A 815 5.27 22.27 33.22
C MET A 815 4.68 21.61 34.49
N PRO A 816 3.59 22.13 35.09
CA PRO A 816 3.03 21.58 36.32
C PRO A 816 2.26 20.27 36.09
N ALA A 817 2.13 19.49 37.16
CA ALA A 817 1.16 18.40 37.30
C ALA A 817 0.11 18.81 38.34
N ASP A 818 -0.69 19.83 38.01
CA ASP A 818 -1.73 20.41 38.88
C ASP A 818 -3.14 19.83 38.66
N GLY A 819 -3.27 18.77 37.85
CA GLY A 819 -4.52 18.06 37.56
C GLY A 819 -5.34 18.65 36.40
N ASP A 820 -4.93 19.80 35.87
CA ASP A 820 -5.41 20.37 34.61
C ASP A 820 -4.65 19.74 33.42
N THR A 821 -5.23 19.81 32.21
CA THR A 821 -4.81 19.03 31.03
C THR A 821 -4.20 19.86 29.89
N TRP A 822 -3.39 19.20 29.05
CA TRP A 822 -2.63 19.82 27.94
C TRP A 822 -3.24 19.54 26.56
N SER A 823 -2.93 20.39 25.58
CA SER A 823 -3.38 20.23 24.18
C SER A 823 -2.53 19.22 23.42
N VAL A 824 -3.16 18.40 22.58
CA VAL A 824 -2.51 17.48 21.62
C VAL A 824 -3.09 17.64 20.21
N MET A 825 -2.48 16.98 19.22
CA MET A 825 -2.92 16.88 17.82
C MET A 825 -3.21 18.24 17.14
N ASN A 826 -2.47 19.28 17.53
CA ASN A 826 -2.55 20.65 17.04
C ASN A 826 -3.98 21.22 16.85
N SER A 827 -4.93 20.76 17.67
CA SER A 827 -6.35 21.05 17.47
C SER A 827 -6.81 22.11 18.46
N TRP A 828 -6.56 23.37 18.06
CA TRP A 828 -6.65 24.56 18.89
C TRP A 828 -6.96 25.84 18.08
N VAL A 829 -7.33 26.91 18.78
CA VAL A 829 -7.68 28.24 18.25
C VAL A 829 -6.96 29.34 19.05
N LEU A 830 -6.42 30.33 18.32
CA LEU A 830 -5.70 31.49 18.85
C LEU A 830 -6.15 32.80 18.15
N PRO A 831 -5.96 33.98 18.77
CA PRO A 831 -5.99 35.24 18.04
C PRO A 831 -4.91 35.26 16.96
N THR A 832 -5.19 35.82 15.78
CA THR A 832 -4.27 35.81 14.62
C THR A 832 -2.93 36.49 14.93
N ARG A 833 -2.91 37.49 15.82
CA ARG A 833 -1.68 38.07 16.36
C ARG A 833 -0.86 37.05 17.16
N SER A 834 -1.48 36.38 18.12
CA SER A 834 -0.83 35.44 19.04
C SER A 834 -0.29 34.22 18.28
N PHE A 835 -0.97 33.80 17.20
CA PHE A 835 -0.45 32.81 16.26
C PHE A 835 0.86 33.24 15.58
N LEU A 836 0.97 34.49 15.10
CA LEU A 836 2.22 34.99 14.51
C LEU A 836 3.37 35.07 15.52
N GLU A 837 3.08 35.44 16.77
CA GLU A 837 4.06 35.40 17.86
C GLU A 837 4.54 33.97 18.17
N PHE A 838 3.65 32.96 18.07
CA PHE A 838 4.00 31.54 18.17
C PHE A 838 4.80 31.01 16.96
N VAL A 839 4.44 31.41 15.73
CA VAL A 839 5.17 31.00 14.52
C VAL A 839 6.59 31.58 14.49
N MET A 840 6.77 32.84 14.90
CA MET A 840 8.10 33.46 15.01
C MET A 840 9.01 32.72 16.00
N PHE A 841 8.48 32.29 17.14
CA PHE A 841 9.21 31.42 18.09
C PHE A 841 9.50 30.03 17.50
N SER A 842 8.48 29.34 16.99
CA SER A 842 8.61 27.95 16.55
C SER A 842 9.49 27.78 15.31
N ARG A 843 9.61 28.79 14.43
CA ARG A 843 10.56 28.73 13.31
C ARG A 843 12.02 28.74 13.74
N MET A 844 12.38 29.49 14.78
CA MET A 844 13.74 29.54 15.32
C MET A 844 14.07 28.27 16.12
N PHE A 845 13.07 27.72 16.82
CA PHE A 845 13.20 26.44 17.50
C PHE A 845 13.42 25.26 16.53
N VAL A 846 12.66 25.21 15.43
CA VAL A 846 12.84 24.22 14.35
C VAL A 846 14.20 24.35 13.68
N ASP A 847 14.69 25.58 13.49
CA ASP A 847 16.02 25.84 12.92
C ASP A 847 17.16 25.31 13.79
N ALA A 848 17.13 25.62 15.09
CA ALA A 848 18.09 25.10 16.06
C ALA A 848 18.13 23.56 16.04
N LEU A 849 16.95 22.93 16.00
CA LEU A 849 16.75 21.48 15.98
C LEU A 849 17.31 20.81 14.71
N ASP A 850 16.93 21.28 13.52
CA ASP A 850 17.42 20.70 12.26
C ASP A 850 18.94 20.87 12.13
N SER A 851 19.46 22.00 12.60
CA SER A 851 20.88 22.32 12.60
C SER A 851 21.74 21.41 13.51
N ASP A 852 21.15 20.60 14.42
CA ASP A 852 21.88 19.56 15.18
C ASP A 852 21.62 18.14 14.67
N TYR A 853 20.39 17.81 14.28
CA TYR A 853 19.99 16.42 14.00
C TYR A 853 19.86 16.06 12.51
N TYR A 854 19.87 17.04 11.60
CA TYR A 854 19.67 16.79 10.16
C TYR A 854 20.68 15.81 9.57
N ASP A 855 21.98 16.02 9.76
CA ASP A 855 22.99 15.25 9.01
C ASP A 855 22.96 13.76 9.38
N GLN A 856 22.78 13.45 10.67
CA GLN A 856 22.54 12.06 11.12
C GLN A 856 21.25 11.51 10.51
N HIS A 857 20.14 12.25 10.60
CA HIS A 857 18.84 11.78 10.15
C HIS A 857 18.78 11.58 8.62
N HIS A 858 19.30 12.53 7.86
CA HIS A 858 19.27 12.51 6.40
C HIS A 858 20.21 11.45 5.80
N LEU A 859 21.40 11.25 6.37
CA LEU A 859 22.38 10.28 5.86
C LEU A 859 22.06 8.83 6.26
N THR A 860 21.54 8.61 7.47
CA THR A 860 21.28 7.25 7.99
C THR A 860 19.83 6.82 7.88
N GLY A 861 18.90 7.77 7.82
CA GLY A 861 17.46 7.57 8.01
C GLY A 861 17.03 7.38 9.46
N TYR A 862 17.94 7.46 10.44
CA TYR A 862 17.64 7.30 11.88
C TYR A 862 17.28 8.65 12.51
N CYS A 863 16.06 8.77 13.01
CA CYS A 863 15.60 9.98 13.70
C CYS A 863 16.14 10.02 15.14
N TYR A 864 16.59 11.18 15.65
CA TYR A 864 17.05 11.26 17.06
C TYR A 864 15.90 11.13 18.07
N LEU A 865 14.69 11.53 17.68
CA LEU A 865 13.44 11.48 18.47
C LEU A 865 12.66 10.16 18.25
N SER A 866 13.30 9.13 17.69
CA SER A 866 12.70 7.80 17.49
C SER A 866 13.79 6.73 17.56
N LEU A 867 13.42 5.47 17.83
CA LEU A 867 14.42 4.39 18.04
C LEU A 867 14.79 3.66 16.73
N THR A 868 14.32 4.17 15.59
CA THR A 868 14.21 3.46 14.31
C THR A 868 14.25 4.45 13.13
N LYS A 869 13.96 3.98 11.91
CA LYS A 869 13.86 4.85 10.72
C LYS A 869 12.44 5.39 10.57
N GLU A 870 12.29 6.70 10.59
CA GLU A 870 10.98 7.35 10.63
C GLU A 870 10.91 8.57 9.71
N LYS A 871 9.71 8.89 9.20
CA LYS A 871 9.49 10.05 8.31
C LYS A 871 9.04 11.33 9.02
N HIS A 872 8.63 11.25 10.28
CA HIS A 872 7.91 12.32 10.99
C HIS A 872 8.70 12.83 12.20
N CYS A 873 10.03 12.91 12.05
CA CYS A 873 10.98 12.94 13.16
C CYS A 873 10.75 14.09 14.16
N TYR A 874 10.44 15.30 13.68
CA TYR A 874 10.22 16.45 14.56
C TYR A 874 8.74 16.62 14.95
N CYS A 875 7.81 16.07 14.16
CA CYS A 875 6.36 16.30 14.25
C CYS A 875 5.79 16.14 15.67
N ARG A 876 6.13 15.03 16.36
CA ARG A 876 5.55 14.70 17.68
C ARG A 876 6.05 15.62 18.81
N MET A 877 7.28 16.12 18.72
CA MET A 877 7.78 17.11 19.68
C MET A 877 7.23 18.51 19.38
N LEU A 878 7.08 18.85 18.09
CA LEU A 878 6.46 20.11 17.67
C LEU A 878 4.97 20.18 18.07
N GLU A 879 4.23 19.07 17.99
CA GLU A 879 2.84 18.93 18.47
C GLU A 879 2.62 19.49 19.89
N LEU A 880 3.62 19.34 20.77
CA LEU A 880 3.56 19.77 22.17
C LEU A 880 4.12 21.19 22.41
N LEU A 881 4.81 21.78 21.42
CA LEU A 881 5.51 23.07 21.52
C LEU A 881 4.56 24.23 21.86
N VAL A 882 3.31 24.18 21.38
CA VAL A 882 2.28 25.20 21.65
C VAL A 882 1.94 25.31 23.14
N ASN A 883 1.96 24.19 23.88
CA ASN A 883 1.68 24.17 25.32
C ASN A 883 2.75 24.94 26.11
N VAL A 884 4.03 24.66 25.83
CA VAL A 884 5.15 25.33 26.51
C VAL A 884 5.13 26.82 26.20
N TRP A 885 4.92 27.19 24.93
CA TRP A 885 4.80 28.59 24.53
C TRP A 885 3.64 29.29 25.23
N ALA A 886 2.42 28.73 25.19
CA ALA A 886 1.23 29.35 25.78
C ALA A 886 1.31 29.45 27.32
N TYR A 887 1.84 28.42 27.99
CA TYR A 887 2.01 28.42 29.43
C TYR A 887 3.02 29.49 29.87
N HIS A 888 4.22 29.51 29.28
CA HIS A 888 5.31 30.38 29.71
C HIS A 888 5.21 31.84 29.19
N SER A 889 4.47 32.11 28.11
CA SER A 889 4.11 33.47 27.67
C SER A 889 2.86 34.06 28.36
N ALA A 890 2.29 33.36 29.35
CA ALA A 890 1.13 33.77 30.14
C ALA A 890 -0.18 33.95 29.35
N ARG A 891 -0.41 33.15 28.29
CA ARG A 891 -1.72 33.07 27.62
C ARG A 891 -2.70 32.27 28.46
N ARG A 892 -3.99 32.63 28.43
CA ARG A 892 -5.02 31.74 28.99
C ARG A 892 -5.08 30.45 28.17
N MET A 893 -5.41 29.34 28.83
CA MET A 893 -5.64 28.06 28.17
C MET A 893 -7.03 27.59 28.58
N VAL A 894 -7.88 27.26 27.62
CA VAL A 894 -9.27 26.86 27.86
C VAL A 894 -9.53 25.57 27.11
N TYR A 895 -9.84 24.51 27.85
CA TYR A 895 -10.37 23.29 27.28
C TYR A 895 -11.82 23.52 26.85
N VAL A 896 -12.17 23.04 25.67
CA VAL A 896 -13.53 23.04 25.10
C VAL A 896 -13.96 21.59 24.91
N ASP A 897 -15.04 21.16 25.55
CA ASP A 897 -15.59 19.83 25.32
C ASP A 897 -16.14 19.74 23.88
N PRO A 898 -15.66 18.81 23.05
CA PRO A 898 -15.98 18.79 21.61
C PRO A 898 -17.44 18.41 21.31
N LYS A 899 -18.18 17.85 22.27
CA LYS A 899 -19.57 17.41 22.07
C LYS A 899 -20.56 18.50 22.50
N THR A 900 -20.32 19.10 23.66
CA THR A 900 -21.23 20.02 24.37
C THR A 900 -20.85 21.50 24.26
N GLY A 901 -19.60 21.82 23.93
CA GLY A 901 -19.10 23.20 23.90
C GLY A 901 -18.77 23.79 25.28
N LEU A 902 -18.84 23.00 26.36
CA LEU A 902 -18.50 23.44 27.72
C LEU A 902 -17.02 23.87 27.81
N MET A 903 -16.76 25.00 28.47
CA MET A 903 -15.43 25.62 28.54
C MET A 903 -14.87 25.65 29.96
N GLN A 904 -13.60 25.23 30.12
CA GLN A 904 -12.90 25.22 31.41
C GLN A 904 -11.48 25.80 31.28
N GLU A 905 -11.16 26.87 32.03
CA GLU A 905 -9.79 27.41 32.12
C GLU A 905 -8.84 26.38 32.78
N GLN A 906 -7.82 25.97 32.03
CA GLN A 906 -6.77 25.02 32.44
C GLN A 906 -5.51 25.77 32.88
N HIS A 907 -4.89 25.28 33.96
CA HIS A 907 -3.73 25.87 34.63
C HIS A 907 -3.95 27.36 34.93
N LYS A 908 -4.97 27.69 35.73
CA LYS A 908 -5.50 29.07 35.91
C LYS A 908 -4.40 30.13 36.08
N LEU A 909 -4.43 31.24 35.33
CA LEU A 909 -3.33 32.22 35.27
C LEU A 909 -2.81 32.74 36.64
N LYS A 910 -3.67 32.74 37.67
CA LYS A 910 -3.29 33.13 39.04
C LYS A 910 -2.28 32.17 39.70
N SER A 911 -2.33 30.86 39.42
CA SER A 911 -1.44 29.84 40.03
C SER A 911 -0.06 29.77 39.36
N ARG A 912 0.08 30.28 38.14
CA ARG A 912 1.34 30.28 37.37
C ARG A 912 2.35 31.36 37.79
N ARG A 913 1.96 32.31 38.65
CA ARG A 913 2.81 33.42 39.10
C ARG A 913 4.12 32.90 39.72
N GLY A 914 5.25 33.45 39.31
CA GLY A 914 6.59 33.00 39.74
C GLY A 914 7.13 31.75 39.04
N LYS A 915 6.30 30.98 38.32
CA LYS A 915 6.70 29.75 37.60
C LYS A 915 6.92 29.96 36.09
N MET A 916 6.20 30.91 35.49
CA MET A 916 6.28 31.21 34.05
C MET A 916 7.62 31.85 33.63
N TRP A 917 8.06 31.57 32.41
CA TRP A 917 9.34 32.06 31.87
C TRP A 917 9.17 33.31 31.01
N VAL A 918 8.29 34.23 31.42
CA VAL A 918 7.75 35.32 30.59
C VAL A 918 8.84 36.11 29.85
N LYS A 919 9.98 36.40 30.49
CA LYS A 919 11.11 37.14 29.87
C LYS A 919 11.67 36.48 28.60
N TRP A 920 11.69 35.16 28.53
CA TRP A 920 12.20 34.39 27.39
C TRP A 920 11.19 34.33 26.24
N PHE A 921 9.90 34.21 26.59
CA PHE A 921 8.78 34.09 25.64
C PHE A 921 8.07 35.44 25.36
N GLN A 922 8.65 36.56 25.78
CA GLN A 922 8.11 37.90 25.53
C GLN A 922 8.34 38.30 24.07
N TYR A 923 7.32 38.88 23.43
CA TYR A 923 7.37 39.30 22.02
C TYR A 923 8.64 40.09 21.66
N SER A 924 9.07 41.04 22.50
CA SER A 924 10.29 41.82 22.28
C SER A 924 11.57 40.98 22.26
N THR A 925 11.66 39.94 23.10
CA THR A 925 12.82 39.04 23.17
C THR A 925 12.86 38.13 21.95
N ILE A 926 11.72 37.51 21.61
CA ILE A 926 11.58 36.65 20.43
C ILE A 926 11.86 37.47 19.15
N LYS A 927 11.40 38.72 19.08
CA LYS A 927 11.64 39.60 17.95
C LYS A 927 13.11 40.00 17.81
N SER A 928 13.80 40.36 18.91
CA SER A 928 15.24 40.69 18.89
C SER A 928 16.04 39.58 18.22
N LEU A 929 15.80 38.33 18.62
CA LEU A 929 16.47 37.15 18.07
C LEU A 929 16.19 36.93 16.58
N ASP A 930 14.95 37.16 16.13
CA ASP A 930 14.57 37.05 14.71
C ASP A 930 15.17 38.19 13.85
N GLU A 931 15.38 39.38 14.44
CA GLU A 931 16.10 40.50 13.83
C GLU A 931 17.63 40.27 13.81
N GLU A 932 18.21 39.72 14.88
CA GLU A 932 19.63 39.31 14.98
C GLU A 932 19.98 38.20 13.97
N LEU A 933 19.10 37.21 13.78
CA LEU A 933 19.23 36.19 12.73
C LEU A 933 19.19 36.81 11.32
N ALA A 934 18.39 37.86 11.11
CA ALA A 934 18.32 38.56 9.83
C ALA A 934 19.63 39.30 9.52
N GLU A 935 20.18 40.01 10.50
CA GLU A 935 21.45 40.73 10.35
C GLU A 935 22.61 39.76 10.07
N MET A 936 22.68 38.63 10.78
CA MET A 936 23.67 37.58 10.48
C MET A 936 23.49 36.99 9.06
N SER A 937 22.25 36.81 8.59
CA SER A 937 21.98 36.28 7.24
C SER A 937 22.29 37.27 6.11
N ASP A 938 22.46 38.56 6.40
CA ASP A 938 22.76 39.60 5.41
C ASP A 938 24.25 39.96 5.33
N ILE A 939 25.06 39.61 6.35
CA ILE A 939 26.50 39.86 6.40
C ILE A 939 27.29 38.77 5.66
N ASP A 940 27.15 37.51 6.06
CA ASP A 940 27.83 36.38 5.42
C ASP A 940 27.11 35.07 5.75
N ALA A 941 26.94 34.17 4.78
CA ALA A 941 26.25 32.90 5.02
C ALA A 941 27.14 31.97 5.88
N PRO A 942 26.73 31.57 7.09
CA PRO A 942 27.55 30.74 7.96
C PRO A 942 27.83 29.38 7.35
N GLN A 943 29.00 28.81 7.66
CA GLN A 943 29.40 27.47 7.21
C GLN A 943 28.60 26.32 7.87
N LYS A 944 27.58 26.64 8.67
CA LYS A 944 26.68 25.68 9.34
C LYS A 944 25.36 25.59 8.60
N ARG A 945 24.66 24.47 8.78
CA ARG A 945 23.29 24.31 8.30
C ARG A 945 22.37 25.37 8.91
N TRP A 946 21.64 26.07 8.04
CA TRP A 946 20.61 27.05 8.38
C TRP A 946 19.35 26.74 7.57
N LEU A 947 18.19 26.67 8.25
CA LEU A 947 16.88 26.35 7.70
C LEU A 947 15.92 27.54 7.78
N TRP A 948 16.02 28.36 8.84
CA TRP A 948 15.67 29.77 8.82
C TRP A 948 16.57 30.48 7.76
N PRO A 949 16.09 31.42 6.93
CA PRO A 949 14.73 31.98 6.85
C PRO A 949 13.77 31.23 5.90
N LEU A 950 14.13 30.06 5.38
CA LEU A 950 13.30 29.30 4.41
C LEU A 950 11.97 28.80 5.01
N THR A 951 11.79 28.97 6.32
CA THR A 951 10.62 28.67 7.14
C THR A 951 9.57 29.80 7.20
N GLY A 952 9.82 31.00 6.67
CA GLY A 952 8.77 32.02 6.52
C GLY A 952 9.28 33.46 6.34
N GLU A 953 8.36 34.42 6.22
CA GLU A 953 8.69 35.84 5.99
C GLU A 953 9.38 36.48 7.21
N VAL A 954 10.54 37.12 6.99
CA VAL A 954 11.32 37.83 8.01
C VAL A 954 11.04 39.32 7.93
N PHE A 955 10.78 39.96 9.08
CA PHE A 955 10.32 41.35 9.16
C PHE A 955 11.41 42.32 9.66
N TRP A 956 12.56 42.32 9.00
CA TRP A 956 13.70 43.20 9.33
C TRP A 956 13.85 44.37 8.34
N GLN A 957 14.24 45.55 8.84
CA GLN A 957 14.19 46.80 8.06
C GLN A 957 15.15 46.81 6.86
N GLY A 958 16.39 46.33 7.02
CA GLY A 958 17.38 46.34 5.94
C GLY A 958 16.99 45.46 4.74
N ILE A 959 16.22 44.38 4.95
CA ILE A 959 15.63 43.58 3.85
C ILE A 959 14.66 44.44 3.03
N PHE A 960 13.80 45.24 3.66
CA PHE A 960 12.90 46.15 2.94
C PHE A 960 13.67 47.23 2.17
N GLU A 961 14.79 47.74 2.71
CA GLU A 961 15.64 48.71 2.02
C GLU A 961 16.41 48.08 0.85
N LYS A 962 16.93 46.86 1.03
CA LYS A 962 17.59 46.03 0.00
C LYS A 962 16.63 45.72 -1.15
N GLU A 963 15.40 45.30 -0.85
CA GLU A 963 14.34 45.12 -1.85
C GLU A 963 13.96 46.43 -2.55
N ARG A 964 13.82 47.53 -1.81
CA ARG A 964 13.50 48.84 -2.38
C ARG A 964 14.58 49.29 -3.36
N ASN A 965 15.85 49.07 -3.03
CA ASN A 965 16.99 49.35 -3.90
C ASN A 965 17.04 48.42 -5.13
N GLN A 966 16.76 47.12 -4.96
CA GLN A 966 16.62 46.19 -6.08
C GLN A 966 15.45 46.56 -7.00
N ARG A 967 14.32 47.00 -6.44
CA ARG A 967 13.13 47.49 -7.15
C ARG A 967 13.41 48.80 -7.90
N ASN A 968 14.27 49.68 -7.38
CA ASN A 968 14.72 50.87 -8.08
C ASN A 968 15.60 50.51 -9.29
N ARG A 969 16.60 49.64 -9.10
CA ARG A 969 17.44 49.11 -10.20
C ARG A 969 16.62 48.38 -11.27
N GLU A 970 15.60 47.62 -10.86
CA GLU A 970 14.60 46.99 -11.73
C GLU A 970 13.81 48.03 -12.55
N LYS A 971 13.27 49.07 -11.90
CA LYS A 971 12.52 50.15 -12.57
C LYS A 971 13.41 50.93 -13.53
N GLU A 972 14.67 51.16 -13.20
CA GLU A 972 15.67 51.77 -14.09
C GLU A 972 15.99 50.87 -15.28
N ARG A 973 16.20 49.57 -15.06
CA ARG A 973 16.38 48.58 -16.14
C ARG A 973 15.18 48.53 -17.08
N ARG A 974 13.95 48.51 -16.55
CA ARG A 974 12.70 48.55 -17.35
C ARG A 974 12.56 49.88 -18.12
N ARG A 975 12.93 51.02 -17.51
CA ARG A 975 13.00 52.34 -18.17
C ARG A 975 14.05 52.37 -19.29
N GLN A 976 15.23 51.79 -19.07
CA GLN A 976 16.28 51.73 -20.09
C GLN A 976 15.86 50.82 -21.25
N GLN A 977 15.37 49.62 -20.98
CA GLN A 977 14.81 48.73 -22.01
C GLN A 977 13.67 49.38 -22.80
N SER A 978 12.83 50.21 -22.15
CA SER A 978 11.82 51.02 -22.84
C SER A 978 12.45 52.08 -23.75
N ARG A 979 13.46 52.82 -23.28
CA ARG A 979 14.23 53.78 -24.10
C ARG A 979 14.91 53.09 -25.29
N ASP A 980 15.54 51.94 -25.07
CA ASP A 980 16.21 51.13 -26.08
C ASP A 980 15.23 50.50 -27.09
N LYS A 981 13.97 50.24 -26.67
CA LYS A 981 12.89 49.82 -27.56
C LYS A 981 12.39 50.99 -28.40
N ILE A 982 12.24 52.18 -27.81
CA ILE A 982 11.84 53.40 -28.51
C ILE A 982 12.92 53.86 -29.49
N SER A 983 14.21 53.78 -29.15
CA SER A 983 15.30 54.07 -30.10
C SER A 983 15.35 53.04 -31.23
N ARG A 984 15.20 51.74 -30.94
CA ARG A 984 15.05 50.69 -31.97
C ARG A 984 13.82 50.87 -32.86
N ILE A 985 12.75 51.53 -32.38
CA ILE A 985 11.59 51.88 -33.21
C ILE A 985 11.87 53.14 -34.05
N ARG A 986 12.47 54.19 -33.49
CA ARG A 986 12.87 55.40 -34.23
C ARG A 986 13.93 55.14 -35.29
N ASN A 987 14.84 54.20 -35.04
CA ASN A 987 15.92 53.84 -35.96
C ASN A 987 15.50 52.80 -37.01
N ARG A 988 14.24 52.33 -37.00
CA ARG A 988 13.67 51.58 -38.13
C ARG A 988 13.24 52.57 -39.21
N THR A 989 14.06 52.73 -40.23
CA THR A 989 13.70 53.41 -41.48
C THR A 989 12.39 52.84 -42.03
N HIS A 990 11.51 53.71 -42.54
CA HIS A 990 10.16 53.35 -42.99
C HIS A 990 10.17 52.19 -44.00
N GLN A 991 9.73 51.00 -43.58
CA GLN A 991 9.29 49.96 -44.51
C GLN A 991 8.04 50.47 -45.24
N LYS A 992 8.03 50.40 -46.57
CA LYS A 992 6.84 50.74 -47.37
C LYS A 992 5.69 49.82 -47.00
N VAL A 993 4.51 50.40 -46.75
CA VAL A 993 3.29 49.66 -46.43
C VAL A 993 2.85 48.87 -47.66
N ILE A 994 2.85 47.54 -47.57
CA ILE A 994 2.31 46.66 -48.61
C ILE A 994 0.79 46.57 -48.43
N GLY A 995 0.05 46.85 -49.51
CA GLY A 995 -1.34 46.43 -49.74
C GLY A 995 -2.35 46.64 -48.60
N LYS A 996 -3.08 47.77 -48.61
CA LYS A 996 -4.40 47.81 -47.97
C LYS A 996 -5.33 46.85 -48.72
N TYR A 997 -5.84 45.82 -48.05
CA TYR A 997 -6.99 45.08 -48.56
C TYR A 997 -8.24 45.95 -48.41
N VAL A 998 -8.83 46.38 -49.52
CA VAL A 998 -9.98 47.29 -49.55
C VAL A 998 -11.26 46.46 -49.52
N LYS A 999 -12.12 46.65 -48.51
CA LYS A 999 -13.51 46.15 -48.56
C LYS A 999 -14.27 46.89 -49.66
N PRO A 1000 -15.08 46.22 -50.50
CA PRO A 1000 -16.05 46.91 -51.33
C PRO A 1000 -17.07 47.66 -50.46
N PRO A 1001 -17.65 48.78 -50.94
CA PRO A 1001 -18.66 49.54 -50.22
C PRO A 1001 -20.01 48.80 -50.16
N PRO A 1002 -20.88 49.14 -49.19
CA PRO A 1002 -22.26 48.62 -49.16
C PRO A 1002 -23.13 49.25 -50.26
N GLU A 1003 -24.10 48.49 -50.75
CA GLU A 1003 -25.14 49.00 -51.67
C GLU A 1003 -26.30 49.61 -50.86
N ASP A 1004 -26.29 50.92 -50.69
CA ASP A 1004 -27.48 51.66 -50.24
C ASP A 1004 -28.45 51.85 -51.42
N ASN A 1005 -29.59 51.18 -51.38
CA ASN A 1005 -30.76 51.59 -52.16
C ASN A 1005 -32.08 51.16 -51.49
N SER A 1006 -32.41 51.83 -50.38
CA SER A 1006 -33.77 51.80 -49.85
C SER A 1006 -34.72 52.50 -50.84
N ASN A 1007 -35.58 51.75 -51.52
CA ASN A 1007 -36.71 52.33 -52.23
C ASN A 1007 -38.00 51.56 -51.96
N LYS A 1008 -39.00 52.25 -51.41
CA LYS A 1008 -40.35 51.73 -51.24
C LYS A 1008 -41.07 51.84 -52.58
N ASN A 1009 -41.56 50.73 -53.13
CA ASN A 1009 -42.98 50.57 -53.46
C ASN A 1009 -43.33 49.19 -54.05
N ASN A 1010 -44.58 48.80 -53.77
CA ASN A 1010 -45.46 47.91 -54.53
C ASN A 1010 -45.23 46.38 -54.60
N SER A 1011 -46.26 45.70 -54.07
CA SER A 1011 -47.02 44.58 -54.67
C SER A 1011 -46.47 43.15 -54.71
N SER A 1012 -47.16 42.32 -53.89
CA SER A 1012 -47.83 41.04 -54.23
C SER A 1012 -47.07 39.72 -54.45
N GLN A 1013 -47.47 38.74 -53.62
CA GLN A 1013 -47.68 37.30 -53.92
C GLN A 1013 -46.48 36.36 -54.13
N ASN A 1014 -46.29 35.46 -53.15
CA ASN A 1014 -46.33 33.98 -53.22
C ASN A 1014 -46.06 33.24 -54.56
N PRO A 1015 -45.56 31.97 -54.50
CA PRO A 1015 -44.71 31.32 -53.49
C PRO A 1015 -43.69 30.28 -54.07
N ASN A 1016 -43.19 29.39 -53.20
CA ASN A 1016 -42.66 28.03 -53.44
C ASN A 1016 -41.18 27.76 -53.78
N SER A 1017 -40.63 26.80 -53.02
CA SER A 1017 -39.59 25.81 -53.39
C SER A 1017 -38.14 26.31 -53.54
N ARG A 1018 -37.08 25.53 -53.24
CA ARG A 1018 -37.00 24.13 -52.73
C ARG A 1018 -35.68 23.87 -51.99
N GLU A 1019 -35.56 22.66 -51.40
CA GLU A 1019 -34.34 21.96 -50.91
C GLU A 1019 -33.13 22.80 -50.43
N VAL A 1020 -32.83 22.84 -49.13
CA VAL A 1020 -32.05 21.81 -48.39
C VAL A 1020 -30.60 21.69 -48.87
N ALA A 1021 -29.66 22.10 -48.01
CA ALA A 1021 -28.25 21.81 -48.12
C ALA A 1021 -27.72 21.32 -46.76
N GLU A 1022 -27.16 20.12 -46.74
CA GLU A 1022 -26.42 19.53 -45.63
C GLU A 1022 -24.93 19.49 -46.01
N VAL A 1023 -24.02 19.67 -45.04
CA VAL A 1023 -22.71 18.99 -44.96
C VAL A 1023 -21.67 19.38 -46.08
N GLN A 1024 -20.38 19.60 -45.85
CA GLN A 1024 -19.46 19.42 -44.72
C GLN A 1024 -18.27 20.38 -44.84
N HIS A 1025 -17.62 20.76 -43.74
CA HIS A 1025 -16.15 20.94 -43.58
C HIS A 1025 -15.91 21.27 -42.08
N LEU A 1026 -14.96 20.71 -41.31
CA LEU A 1026 -13.60 20.23 -41.58
C LEU A 1026 -12.63 21.31 -42.10
N LEU A 1027 -12.26 22.24 -41.22
CA LEU A 1027 -10.98 22.16 -40.47
C LEU A 1027 -11.00 23.01 -39.19
#